data_AF-A0A1Y4TNP8-F1
#
_entry.id   AF-A0A1Y4TNP8-F1
#
_cell.length_a   1.000
_cell.length_b   1.000
_cell.length_c   1.000
_cell.angle_alpha   90.00
_cell.angle_beta   90.00
_cell.angle_gamma   90.00
#
_symmetry.space_group_name_H-M   'P 1'
#
loop_
_entity.id
_entity.type
_entity.pdbx_description
1 polymer ?
#
loop_
_entity_poly.entity_id
_entity_poly.type
_entity_poly.pdbx_seq_one_letter_code
_entity_poly.pdbx_strand_id
1 'polypeptide(L)'
;MSVIRRNQNLLNAINMILDAILIFSSYLLATYIRFEIMYGRGSVLEQGWTPHFLRAAALYTVALVAAFYAFKLYGSYRFQSQIRELSVIVMINAVGVSVITEILYVTKILNFSRLALFLFFVFSTVLVLAKRICLRALLRYFRKLGYNQKHVIVVGNGHFAKQYIEDVKRRPYLGFVVDGYVSKTDKPGMGRRLGEYEELESILERYSADELIVALEPHEICFMEQVLACADKEGTKVSIIPFYNDYIPTHPVVDVVGNTKLINIRTTPLDNVLWQFAKRMMDIIGSLVLIVLTSPLMLVAAIGVRLSSPGPVIFRQNRVGRDKKPFRMYKFRSMRVNDTETTAWSTNSDPRKTKFGSFIRKYSIDELPQLFNVLKGDMSLVGPRPEIPFYVRQFKEEVPLYLVRQQVRPGMTGWAQVHGLRGDTSIEKRVEYDIWYIENWSIWLDIKIMFMTVFGGMINEEKCGKWEGFALNLKILVATHKPCRLPKGDVFLPIQVGAANHLHLPGMQRDDTGDSISFKNPHYCELTALYWGWKNLDVDYLGLCHYRRYFAVRTLRGSKWNRIADRETLERAIGSGIILPKKRRYFIETNYSQYAHAHHACDLDMTRCILAERWPTYLPAFDRVMRRTSGHRFNMFVMRRDILDVYCSWLFDVLFELEARLDIRDYNTNDARVFGFVSERLLDVWLETIGATYTELPVVFTEKQNWINKGGAFLKRKFMRQNQKKAMNASIRLPHKSTKLEKFGVKRLLDSDAQGFVRKPDILVSVLIPIYNSEAYIDRCLRSIQQQSYSCLEILVVDDGSVDKSLQICEKFAAADTRIRILSQKNRGVSAARNTAVENARGNYIAFVDSDDWVEPTYIEKMLSACLANHTSMSACNHWIHTSTRCIQRFRGVPSGVLTARTACENILYDAPPDVSPWGKLYDEKLLRKIWYPVGKCYEDTFCIAELVLNAGRIAYVDEPLYWYSIQPDSISRGSFRVDKLDFMEAVSHMTDVMCQSFPDMRQGAVRRKVHAALSVRRYLVDCSPEDELLRNRLEALIRKAGGDVLLDPRAPMRDKIGIGAVMLGHWGYDFFWKTYKRWVRPD
;
A
#
# COMPACT_ATOMS: atom_id res chain seq x y z
N MET A 1 38.66 -22.14 44.13
CA MET A 1 37.47 -22.02 43.24
C MET A 1 36.75 -20.66 43.30
N SER A 2 37.10 -19.74 44.20
CA SER A 2 36.59 -18.34 44.22
C SER A 2 37.40 -17.34 43.38
N VAL A 3 38.58 -17.75 42.89
CA VAL A 3 39.60 -16.86 42.31
C VAL A 3 39.22 -16.30 40.93
N ILE A 4 38.42 -17.03 40.14
CA ILE A 4 38.03 -16.58 38.78
C ILE A 4 36.82 -15.63 38.81
N ARG A 5 35.94 -15.75 39.80
CA ARG A 5 34.73 -14.89 39.91
C ARG A 5 35.05 -13.45 40.30
N ARG A 6 36.01 -13.25 41.23
CA ARG A 6 36.34 -11.92 41.78
C ARG A 6 37.40 -11.12 41.01
N ASN A 7 38.17 -11.75 40.10
CA ASN A 7 39.38 -11.13 39.55
C ASN A 7 39.36 -10.94 38.02
N GLN A 8 38.26 -10.41 37.46
CA GLN A 8 38.25 -9.94 36.05
C GLN A 8 39.38 -8.93 35.79
N ASN A 9 39.75 -8.12 36.80
CA ASN A 9 40.88 -7.20 36.73
C ASN A 9 42.23 -7.92 36.61
N LEU A 10 42.41 -9.07 37.28
CA LEU A 10 43.62 -9.89 37.15
C LEU A 10 43.71 -10.51 35.76
N LEU A 11 42.61 -11.03 35.21
CA LEU A 11 42.58 -11.56 33.84
C LEU A 11 42.89 -10.46 32.81
N ASN A 12 42.39 -9.24 33.03
CA ASN A 12 42.70 -8.09 32.19
C ASN A 12 44.19 -7.70 32.30
N ALA A 13 44.75 -7.70 33.51
CA ALA A 13 46.17 -7.42 33.74
C ALA A 13 47.07 -8.47 33.09
N ILE A 14 46.77 -9.77 33.26
CA ILE A 14 47.50 -10.87 32.59
C ILE A 14 47.42 -10.71 31.06
N ASN A 15 46.26 -10.34 30.53
CA ASN A 15 46.10 -10.10 29.10
C ASN A 15 46.98 -8.97 28.58
N MET A 16 47.06 -7.88 29.33
CA MET A 16 47.87 -6.71 29.00
C MET A 16 49.38 -7.04 29.05
N ILE A 17 49.82 -7.76 30.08
CA ILE A 17 51.21 -8.20 30.22
C ILE A 17 51.61 -9.15 29.08
N LEU A 18 50.74 -10.11 28.74
CA LEU A 18 51.00 -11.02 27.62
C LEU A 18 51.09 -10.27 26.27
N ASP A 19 50.25 -9.26 26.04
CA ASP A 19 50.34 -8.46 24.81
C ASP A 19 51.66 -7.68 24.76
N ALA A 20 52.11 -7.11 25.89
CA ALA A 20 53.41 -6.44 25.98
C ALA A 20 54.57 -7.39 25.66
N ILE A 21 54.56 -8.61 26.24
CA ILE A 21 55.57 -9.64 25.97
C ILE A 21 55.57 -10.01 24.49
N LEU A 22 54.41 -10.29 23.90
CA LEU A 22 54.32 -10.69 22.48
C LEU A 22 54.80 -9.59 21.54
N ILE A 23 54.43 -8.34 21.78
CA ILE A 23 54.88 -7.20 20.96
C ILE A 23 56.41 -7.06 21.07
N PHE A 24 56.97 -7.06 22.28
CA PHE A 24 58.41 -6.94 22.45
C PHE A 24 59.18 -8.12 21.84
N SER A 25 58.71 -9.36 22.05
CA SER A 25 59.29 -10.55 21.42
C SER A 25 59.18 -10.53 19.89
N SER A 26 58.12 -9.92 19.33
CA SER A 26 57.98 -9.76 17.87
C SER A 26 59.07 -8.88 17.29
N TYR A 27 59.53 -7.87 18.03
CA TYR A 27 60.66 -7.03 17.62
C TYR A 27 61.94 -7.87 17.55
N LEU A 28 62.24 -8.60 18.62
CA LEU A 28 63.42 -9.47 18.70
C LEU A 28 63.43 -10.50 17.55
N LEU A 29 62.27 -11.13 17.30
CA LEU A 29 62.09 -12.11 16.24
C LEU A 29 62.26 -11.49 14.84
N ALA A 30 61.67 -10.32 14.60
CA ALA A 30 61.78 -9.63 13.32
C ALA A 30 63.23 -9.23 13.00
N THR A 31 63.96 -8.70 13.99
CA THR A 31 65.37 -8.34 13.82
C THR A 31 66.26 -9.57 13.67
N TYR A 32 65.99 -10.65 14.41
CA TYR A 32 66.73 -11.90 14.31
C TYR A 32 66.60 -12.51 12.90
N ILE A 33 65.37 -12.64 12.39
CA ILE A 33 65.13 -13.13 11.04
C ILE A 33 65.79 -12.23 10.00
N ARG A 34 65.69 -10.91 10.16
CA ARG A 34 66.25 -9.96 9.20
C ARG A 34 67.77 -9.99 9.14
N PHE A 35 68.46 -10.07 10.29
CA PHE A 35 69.91 -9.88 10.35
C PHE A 35 70.69 -11.21 10.37
N GLU A 36 70.20 -12.23 11.09
CA GLU A 36 70.87 -13.53 11.17
C GLU A 36 70.46 -14.45 10.01
N ILE A 37 69.16 -14.61 9.76
CA ILE A 37 68.66 -15.60 8.79
C ILE A 37 68.74 -15.08 7.35
N MET A 38 68.23 -13.86 7.08
CA MET A 38 68.12 -13.34 5.72
C MET A 38 69.40 -12.66 5.20
N TYR A 39 70.18 -12.04 6.08
CA TYR A 39 71.36 -11.24 5.68
C TYR A 39 72.69 -11.97 5.89
N GLY A 40 72.74 -12.95 6.81
CA GLY A 40 73.82 -13.95 6.93
C GLY A 40 75.24 -13.42 7.21
N ARG A 41 75.41 -12.11 7.52
CA ARG A 41 76.73 -11.48 7.70
C ARG A 41 76.80 -10.39 8.79
N GLY A 42 75.73 -10.13 9.55
CA GLY A 42 75.73 -9.10 10.60
C GLY A 42 75.21 -9.66 11.91
N SER A 43 75.93 -9.44 13.02
CA SER A 43 75.46 -9.87 14.33
C SER A 43 74.21 -9.06 14.71
N VAL A 44 73.13 -9.75 15.07
CA VAL A 44 71.90 -9.10 15.56
C VAL A 44 72.18 -8.22 16.78
N LEU A 45 73.22 -8.56 17.55
CA LEU A 45 73.70 -7.82 18.70
C LEU A 45 74.22 -6.41 18.34
N GLU A 46 74.88 -6.25 17.19
CA GLU A 46 75.41 -4.95 16.76
C GLU A 46 74.37 -4.08 16.03
N GLN A 47 73.45 -4.69 15.29
CA GLN A 47 72.57 -3.95 14.37
C GLN A 47 71.11 -3.84 14.83
N GLY A 48 70.61 -4.80 15.61
CA GLY A 48 69.20 -4.86 16.03
C GLY A 48 68.98 -4.79 17.55
N TRP A 49 69.89 -5.34 18.35
CA TRP A 49 69.74 -5.46 19.81
C TRP A 49 70.68 -4.52 20.58
N THR A 50 70.93 -3.33 20.03
CA THR A 50 71.65 -2.29 20.78
C THR A 50 70.76 -1.73 21.91
N PRO A 51 71.35 -1.25 23.03
CA PRO A 51 70.57 -0.71 24.15
C PRO A 51 69.60 0.42 23.76
N HIS A 52 69.95 1.25 22.78
CA HIS A 52 69.08 2.31 22.27
C HIS A 52 67.85 1.74 21.56
N PHE A 53 68.01 0.76 20.66
CA PHE A 53 66.88 0.18 19.94
C PHE A 53 66.00 -0.69 20.85
N LEU A 54 66.57 -1.39 21.83
CA LEU A 54 65.80 -2.13 22.83
C LEU A 54 64.95 -1.19 23.70
N ARG A 55 65.49 -0.02 24.10
CA ARG A 55 64.71 1.03 24.80
C ARG A 55 63.60 1.58 23.92
N ALA A 56 63.87 1.85 22.65
CA ALA A 56 62.86 2.32 21.70
C ALA A 56 61.74 1.28 21.49
N ALA A 57 62.10 -0.01 21.36
CA ALA A 57 61.14 -1.11 21.24
C ALA A 57 60.30 -1.28 22.52
N ALA A 58 60.91 -1.12 23.70
CA ALA A 58 60.19 -1.14 24.98
C ALA A 58 59.22 0.03 25.10
N LEU A 59 59.65 1.25 24.76
CA LEU A 59 58.79 2.44 24.76
C LEU A 59 57.62 2.30 23.77
N TYR A 60 57.90 1.79 22.56
CA TYR A 60 56.88 1.50 21.56
C TYR A 60 55.88 0.45 22.06
N THR A 61 56.36 -0.59 22.72
CA THR A 61 55.51 -1.63 23.33
C THR A 61 54.56 -1.03 24.36
N VAL A 62 55.06 -0.18 25.25
CA VAL A 62 54.25 0.53 26.25
C VAL A 62 53.21 1.43 25.57
N ALA A 63 53.62 2.21 24.56
CA ALA A 63 52.72 3.09 23.81
C ALA A 63 51.60 2.30 23.10
N LEU A 64 51.92 1.16 22.49
CA LEU A 64 50.95 0.33 21.78
C LEU A 64 49.98 -0.36 22.73
N VAL A 65 50.46 -0.85 23.87
CA VAL A 65 49.62 -1.43 24.93
C VAL A 65 48.72 -0.36 25.56
N ALA A 66 49.23 0.86 25.77
CA ALA A 66 48.44 1.99 26.23
C ALA A 66 47.35 2.38 25.21
N ALA A 67 47.66 2.33 23.90
CA ALA A 67 46.66 2.49 22.85
C ALA A 67 45.60 1.38 22.93
N PHE A 68 45.99 0.10 23.06
CA PHE A 68 45.02 -0.99 23.25
C PHE A 68 44.11 -0.78 24.46
N TYR A 69 44.65 -0.23 25.54
CA TYR A 69 43.88 0.14 26.72
C TYR A 69 42.90 1.29 26.44
N ALA A 70 43.36 2.37 25.80
CA ALA A 70 42.54 3.53 25.43
C ALA A 70 41.37 3.15 24.50
N PHE A 71 41.61 2.21 23.57
CA PHE A 71 40.58 1.66 22.68
C PHE A 71 39.70 0.56 23.32
N LYS A 72 39.80 0.37 24.65
CA LYS A 72 38.99 -0.57 25.45
C LYS A 72 39.09 -2.03 24.99
N LEU A 73 40.27 -2.46 24.52
CA LEU A 73 40.53 -3.85 24.13
C LEU A 73 40.78 -4.79 25.33
N TYR A 74 40.76 -4.28 26.57
CA TYR A 74 40.89 -5.06 27.80
C TYR A 74 39.59 -4.98 28.63
N GLY A 75 38.61 -5.83 28.32
CA GLY A 75 37.28 -5.83 28.94
C GLY A 75 36.56 -7.19 28.92
N SER A 76 35.30 -7.23 29.35
CA SER A 76 34.52 -8.49 29.34
C SER A 76 34.05 -8.84 27.92
N TYR A 77 34.69 -9.83 27.30
CA TYR A 77 34.44 -10.26 25.91
C TYR A 77 33.17 -11.12 25.72
N ARG A 78 32.19 -11.03 26.61
CA ARG A 78 30.96 -11.87 26.54
C ARG A 78 30.04 -11.45 25.40
N PHE A 79 29.98 -10.16 25.08
CA PHE A 79 29.03 -9.58 24.12
C PHE A 79 29.68 -8.92 22.89
N GLN A 80 31.01 -8.85 22.82
CA GLN A 80 31.70 -8.15 21.72
C GLN A 80 31.92 -9.03 20.49
N SER A 81 31.71 -8.47 19.30
CA SER A 81 32.03 -9.11 18.01
C SER A 81 33.52 -9.36 17.86
N GLN A 82 33.89 -10.61 17.53
CA GLN A 82 35.28 -11.01 17.32
C GLN A 82 35.91 -10.28 16.12
N ILE A 83 35.16 -10.09 15.04
CA ILE A 83 35.69 -9.45 13.82
C ILE A 83 36.06 -7.99 14.09
N ARG A 84 35.21 -7.26 14.84
CA ARG A 84 35.47 -5.86 15.19
C ARG A 84 36.73 -5.72 16.03
N GLU A 85 36.89 -6.55 17.06
CA GLU A 85 38.10 -6.54 17.91
C GLU A 85 39.37 -6.76 17.09
N LEU A 86 39.39 -7.80 16.24
CA LEU A 86 40.55 -8.11 15.39
C LEU A 86 40.86 -6.96 14.42
N SER A 87 39.83 -6.32 13.83
CA SER A 87 40.03 -5.18 12.93
C SER A 87 40.64 -3.96 13.63
N VAL A 88 40.26 -3.69 14.88
CA VAL A 88 40.80 -2.57 15.66
C VAL A 88 42.27 -2.81 16.02
N ILE A 89 42.64 -4.05 16.35
CA ILE A 89 44.05 -4.42 16.62
C ILE A 89 44.92 -4.19 15.39
N VAL A 90 44.48 -4.67 14.22
CA VAL A 90 45.21 -4.46 12.95
C VAL A 90 45.36 -2.97 12.65
N MET A 91 44.29 -2.18 12.85
CA MET A 91 44.31 -0.74 12.62
C MET A 91 45.28 -0.02 13.57
N ILE A 92 45.24 -0.30 14.88
CA ILE A 92 46.14 0.33 15.85
C ILE A 92 47.60 -0.03 15.55
N ASN A 93 47.88 -1.30 15.21
CA ASN A 93 49.23 -1.72 14.82
C ASN A 93 49.70 -1.02 13.54
N ALA A 94 48.83 -0.90 12.52
CA ALA A 94 49.17 -0.25 11.26
C ALA A 94 49.46 1.25 11.46
N VAL A 95 48.62 1.94 12.24
CA VAL A 95 48.84 3.35 12.60
C VAL A 95 50.11 3.50 13.44
N GLY A 96 50.32 2.64 14.44
CA GLY A 96 51.52 2.66 15.28
C GLY A 96 52.81 2.49 14.48
N VAL A 97 52.83 1.54 13.53
CA VAL A 97 53.98 1.30 12.65
C VAL A 97 54.18 2.46 11.67
N SER A 98 53.12 3.11 11.20
CA SER A 98 53.22 4.30 10.34
C SER A 98 53.86 5.46 11.12
N VAL A 99 53.36 5.74 12.32
CA VAL A 99 53.87 6.80 13.20
C VAL A 99 55.34 6.58 13.56
N ILE A 100 55.74 5.36 13.94
CA ILE A 100 57.16 5.09 14.23
C ILE A 100 58.03 5.21 12.98
N THR A 101 57.52 4.83 11.80
CA THR A 101 58.23 4.99 10.52
C THR A 101 58.45 6.47 10.20
N GLU A 102 57.43 7.30 10.41
CA GLU A 102 57.50 8.76 10.23
C GLU A 102 58.47 9.40 11.23
N ILE A 103 58.43 9.00 12.51
CA ILE A 103 59.38 9.45 13.54
C ILE A 103 60.81 9.07 13.14
N LEU A 104 61.06 7.82 12.74
CA LEU A 104 62.39 7.36 12.30
C LEU A 104 62.88 8.15 11.07
N TYR A 105 61.98 8.50 10.16
CA TYR A 105 62.28 9.34 9.00
C TYR A 105 62.64 10.78 9.39
N VAL A 106 61.82 11.42 10.24
CA VAL A 106 62.02 12.81 10.70
C VAL A 106 63.28 12.96 11.55
N THR A 107 63.54 11.98 12.43
CA THR A 107 64.75 11.93 13.26
C THR A 107 66.00 11.55 12.49
N LYS A 108 65.89 11.27 11.18
CA LYS A 108 66.98 10.87 10.27
C LYS A 108 67.77 9.66 10.78
N ILE A 109 67.12 8.75 11.50
CA ILE A 109 67.72 7.47 11.90
C ILE A 109 67.69 6.53 10.67
N LEU A 110 68.63 6.76 9.75
CA LEU A 110 68.69 6.11 8.44
C LEU A 110 69.11 4.62 8.49
N ASN A 111 69.62 4.16 9.62
CA ASN A 111 70.16 2.81 9.79
C ASN A 111 69.09 1.75 10.13
N PHE A 112 67.81 2.14 10.25
CA PHE A 112 66.75 1.18 10.59
C PHE A 112 66.23 0.45 9.35
N SER A 113 66.28 -0.89 9.38
CA SER A 113 65.82 -1.73 8.27
C SER A 113 64.30 -1.65 8.09
N ARG A 114 63.85 -1.11 6.94
CA ARG A 114 62.42 -1.06 6.56
C ARG A 114 61.78 -2.45 6.53
N LEU A 115 62.54 -3.45 6.10
CA LEU A 115 62.09 -4.85 6.11
C LEU A 115 61.93 -5.38 7.54
N ALA A 116 62.78 -4.99 8.49
CA ALA A 116 62.59 -5.34 9.90
C ALA A 116 61.31 -4.72 10.48
N LEU A 117 60.99 -3.46 10.14
CA LEU A 117 59.71 -2.83 10.52
C LEU A 117 58.51 -3.59 9.95
N PHE A 118 58.57 -3.98 8.68
CA PHE A 118 57.50 -4.75 8.05
C PHE A 118 57.32 -6.13 8.69
N LEU A 119 58.42 -6.86 8.92
CA LEU A 119 58.39 -8.16 9.62
C LEU A 119 57.86 -8.00 11.04
N PHE A 120 58.28 -6.95 11.74
CA PHE A 120 57.76 -6.62 13.07
C PHE A 120 56.26 -6.37 13.06
N PHE A 121 55.74 -5.59 12.09
CA PHE A 121 54.31 -5.38 11.90
C PHE A 121 53.56 -6.71 11.71
N VAL A 122 54.08 -7.59 10.84
CA VAL A 122 53.46 -8.89 10.56
C VAL A 122 53.46 -9.78 11.81
N PHE A 123 54.61 -9.95 12.48
CA PHE A 123 54.70 -10.83 13.66
C PHE A 123 53.87 -10.30 14.83
N SER A 124 53.98 -9.01 15.16
CA SER A 124 53.21 -8.41 16.25
C SER A 124 51.71 -8.52 15.99
N THR A 125 51.27 -8.32 14.75
CA THR A 125 49.86 -8.47 14.37
C THR A 125 49.42 -9.94 14.46
N VAL A 126 50.13 -10.87 13.82
CA VAL A 126 49.75 -12.29 13.79
C VAL A 126 49.75 -12.89 15.20
N LEU A 127 50.77 -12.63 16.02
CA LEU A 127 50.87 -13.19 17.38
C LEU A 127 49.79 -12.65 18.31
N VAL A 128 49.53 -11.34 18.29
CA VAL A 128 48.44 -10.75 19.09
C VAL A 128 47.09 -11.27 18.63
N LEU A 129 46.82 -11.35 17.32
CA LEU A 129 45.56 -11.90 16.79
C LEU A 129 45.40 -13.39 17.16
N ALA A 130 46.44 -14.20 17.00
CA ALA A 130 46.42 -15.62 17.35
C ALA A 130 46.14 -15.82 18.85
N LYS A 131 46.82 -15.07 19.71
CA LYS A 131 46.57 -15.08 21.15
C LYS A 131 45.13 -14.68 21.47
N ARG A 132 44.57 -13.67 20.80
CA ARG A 132 43.18 -13.22 21.00
C ARG A 132 42.16 -14.28 20.59
N ILE A 133 42.37 -14.92 19.45
CA ILE A 133 41.52 -16.02 18.97
C ILE A 133 41.58 -17.21 19.94
N CYS A 134 42.79 -17.61 20.35
CA CYS A 134 43.03 -18.72 21.26
C CYS A 134 42.40 -18.47 22.64
N LEU A 135 42.69 -17.33 23.27
CA LEU A 135 42.13 -16.93 24.56
C LEU A 135 40.59 -16.94 24.54
N ARG A 136 39.99 -16.40 23.48
CA ARG A 136 38.52 -16.37 23.33
C ARG A 136 37.94 -17.78 23.13
N ALA A 137 38.62 -18.65 22.38
CA ALA A 137 38.21 -20.05 22.24
C ALA A 137 38.26 -20.78 23.58
N LEU A 138 39.37 -20.62 24.33
CA LEU A 138 39.59 -21.22 25.64
C LEU A 138 38.57 -20.72 26.68
N LEU A 139 38.32 -19.41 26.75
CA LEU A 139 37.29 -18.85 27.62
C LEU A 139 35.88 -19.33 27.26
N ARG A 140 35.56 -19.48 25.97
CA ARG A 140 34.26 -20.05 25.54
C ARG A 140 34.13 -21.51 25.93
N TYR A 141 35.20 -22.28 25.81
CA TYR A 141 35.24 -23.69 26.21
C TYR A 141 35.02 -23.83 27.73
N PHE A 142 35.77 -23.11 28.54
CA PHE A 142 35.60 -23.13 30.00
C PHE A 142 34.21 -22.67 30.46
N ARG A 143 33.60 -21.68 29.78
CA ARG A 143 32.22 -21.26 30.06
C ARG A 143 31.18 -22.33 29.75
N LYS A 144 31.37 -23.08 28.66
CA LYS A 144 30.50 -24.22 28.34
C LYS A 144 30.58 -25.33 29.40
N LEU A 145 31.75 -25.52 30.01
CA LEU A 145 31.97 -26.47 31.10
C LEU A 145 31.46 -25.99 32.46
N GLY A 146 30.85 -24.80 32.55
CA GLY A 146 30.30 -24.26 33.79
C GLY A 146 31.23 -23.33 34.58
N TYR A 147 32.45 -23.07 34.11
CA TYR A 147 33.38 -22.15 34.76
C TYR A 147 33.14 -20.69 34.34
N ASN A 148 33.45 -19.71 35.21
CA ASN A 148 33.31 -18.27 34.92
C ASN A 148 31.86 -17.85 34.54
N GLN A 149 30.88 -18.47 35.22
CA GLN A 149 29.46 -18.16 35.09
C GLN A 149 29.05 -16.98 35.97
N LYS A 150 28.28 -16.06 35.36
CA LYS A 150 27.55 -14.99 36.04
C LYS A 150 26.12 -15.44 36.33
N HIS A 151 25.71 -15.35 37.58
CA HIS A 151 24.35 -15.63 38.01
C HIS A 151 23.48 -14.39 37.83
N VAL A 152 22.33 -14.57 37.18
CA VAL A 152 21.40 -13.49 36.92
C VAL A 152 20.00 -13.85 37.35
N ILE A 153 19.30 -12.85 37.89
CA ILE A 153 17.87 -12.91 38.19
C ILE A 153 17.16 -11.98 37.21
N VAL A 154 16.05 -12.44 36.64
CA VAL A 154 15.25 -11.66 35.70
C VAL A 154 14.02 -11.11 36.42
N VAL A 155 13.75 -9.81 36.30
CA VAL A 155 12.58 -9.15 36.89
C VAL A 155 11.59 -8.83 35.77
N GLY A 156 10.36 -9.32 35.90
CA GLY A 156 9.30 -9.22 34.88
C GLY A 156 8.99 -10.57 34.21
N ASN A 157 7.78 -10.69 33.67
CA ASN A 157 7.32 -11.89 32.95
C ASN A 157 6.86 -11.61 31.50
N GLY A 158 7.23 -10.46 30.95
CA GLY A 158 6.91 -10.04 29.58
C GLY A 158 7.66 -10.80 28.48
N HIS A 159 7.42 -10.43 27.22
CA HIS A 159 8.05 -11.07 26.06
C HIS A 159 9.59 -10.93 26.08
N PHE A 160 10.13 -9.76 26.41
CA PHE A 160 11.58 -9.52 26.47
C PHE A 160 12.28 -10.32 27.55
N ALA A 161 11.64 -10.50 28.72
CA ALA A 161 12.15 -11.34 29.79
C ALA A 161 12.29 -12.79 29.31
N LYS A 162 11.27 -13.33 28.63
CA LYS A 162 11.30 -14.67 28.03
C LYS A 162 12.39 -14.79 26.95
N GLN A 163 12.46 -13.81 26.04
CA GLN A 163 13.45 -13.79 24.96
C GLN A 163 14.87 -13.82 25.51
N TYR A 164 15.18 -13.02 26.54
CA TYR A 164 16.48 -13.01 27.18
C TYR A 164 16.84 -14.37 27.81
N ILE A 165 15.89 -14.99 28.52
CA ILE A 165 16.10 -16.31 29.14
C ILE A 165 16.38 -17.37 28.06
N GLU A 166 15.64 -17.37 26.95
CA GLU A 166 15.85 -18.28 25.83
C GLU A 166 17.21 -18.06 25.14
N ASP A 167 17.60 -16.82 24.91
CA ASP A 167 18.87 -16.48 24.27
C ASP A 167 20.09 -16.90 25.10
N VAL A 168 20.01 -16.71 26.44
CA VAL A 168 21.04 -17.18 27.36
C VAL A 168 21.12 -18.70 27.38
N LYS A 169 19.97 -19.40 27.42
CA LYS A 169 19.91 -20.87 27.36
C LYS A 169 20.47 -21.43 26.06
N ARG A 170 20.17 -20.79 24.91
CA ARG A 170 20.66 -21.20 23.58
C ARG A 170 22.16 -20.96 23.40
N ARG A 171 22.77 -20.05 24.17
CA ARG A 171 24.18 -19.64 24.01
C ARG A 171 24.99 -19.80 25.31
N PRO A 172 25.27 -21.03 25.78
CA PRO A 172 26.03 -21.26 27.02
C PRO A 172 27.42 -20.62 27.06
N TYR A 173 28.04 -20.35 25.90
CA TYR A 173 29.34 -19.71 25.78
C TYR A 173 29.37 -18.25 26.28
N LEU A 174 28.19 -17.62 26.46
CA LEU A 174 28.07 -16.30 27.09
C LEU A 174 28.43 -16.35 28.58
N GLY A 175 28.28 -17.52 29.22
CA GLY A 175 28.59 -17.74 30.63
C GLY A 175 27.62 -17.02 31.57
N PHE A 176 26.34 -16.98 31.23
CA PHE A 176 25.26 -16.52 32.11
C PHE A 176 24.40 -17.71 32.55
N VAL A 177 23.97 -17.72 33.80
CA VAL A 177 23.03 -18.70 34.36
C VAL A 177 21.87 -17.91 34.94
N VAL A 178 20.67 -18.22 34.48
CA VAL A 178 19.44 -17.62 35.02
C VAL A 178 18.97 -18.49 36.19
N ASP A 179 19.09 -17.98 37.41
CA ASP A 179 18.68 -18.73 38.62
C ASP A 179 17.15 -18.78 38.78
N GLY A 180 16.47 -17.77 38.24
CA GLY A 180 15.03 -17.71 38.15
C GLY A 180 14.54 -16.32 37.79
N TYR A 181 13.22 -16.14 37.83
CA TYR A 181 12.58 -14.86 37.55
C TYR A 181 11.63 -14.41 38.66
N VAL A 182 11.47 -13.10 38.80
CA VAL A 182 10.61 -12.44 39.80
C VAL A 182 9.47 -11.75 39.07
N SER A 183 8.23 -12.03 39.47
CA SER A 183 7.02 -11.44 38.87
C SER A 183 5.79 -11.68 39.75
N LYS A 184 4.72 -10.90 39.53
CA LYS A 184 3.43 -11.08 40.24
C LYS A 184 2.67 -12.33 39.83
N THR A 185 2.81 -12.77 38.57
CA THR A 185 2.07 -13.91 38.05
C THR A 185 3.02 -14.94 37.47
N ASP A 186 2.79 -16.21 37.81
CA ASP A 186 3.55 -17.31 37.23
C ASP A 186 3.20 -17.47 35.75
N LYS A 187 4.24 -17.59 34.91
CA LYS A 187 4.10 -17.74 33.46
C LYS A 187 4.79 -19.02 32.98
N PRO A 188 4.03 -19.97 32.43
CA PRO A 188 4.60 -21.24 32.00
C PRO A 188 5.63 -21.03 30.89
N GLY A 189 6.77 -21.71 31.00
CA GLY A 189 7.87 -21.70 30.02
C GLY A 189 9.03 -20.73 30.31
N MET A 190 8.95 -19.89 31.35
CA MET A 190 10.04 -18.96 31.71
C MET A 190 11.07 -19.55 32.69
N GLY A 191 10.78 -20.70 33.31
CA GLY A 191 11.67 -21.34 34.30
C GLY A 191 11.11 -21.23 35.71
N ARG A 192 11.99 -21.24 36.72
CA ARG A 192 11.61 -21.17 38.13
C ARG A 192 11.25 -19.74 38.53
N ARG A 193 10.03 -19.51 39.03
CA ARG A 193 9.63 -18.26 39.69
C ARG A 193 10.24 -18.24 41.11
N LEU A 194 10.92 -17.15 41.47
CA LEU A 194 11.59 -17.00 42.77
C LEU A 194 10.72 -16.29 43.81
N GLY A 195 9.76 -15.45 43.37
CA GLY A 195 8.82 -14.73 44.23
C GLY A 195 8.22 -13.50 43.52
N GLU A 196 7.59 -12.62 44.29
CA GLU A 196 7.03 -11.33 43.84
C GLU A 196 8.02 -10.16 43.95
N TYR A 197 7.66 -8.98 43.41
CA TYR A 197 8.53 -7.80 43.41
C TYR A 197 8.84 -7.34 44.84
N GLU A 198 7.88 -7.50 45.74
CA GLU A 198 7.95 -7.19 47.15
C GLU A 198 8.91 -8.11 47.92
N GLU A 199 9.15 -9.32 47.42
CA GLU A 199 10.08 -10.29 48.01
C GLU A 199 11.51 -10.17 47.45
N LEU A 200 11.75 -9.27 46.47
CA LEU A 200 13.01 -9.18 45.75
C LEU A 200 14.23 -9.00 46.65
N GLU A 201 14.10 -8.22 47.74
CA GLU A 201 15.16 -8.03 48.72
C GLU A 201 15.60 -9.36 49.35
N SER A 202 14.64 -10.13 49.89
CA SER A 202 14.91 -11.45 50.48
C SER A 202 15.46 -12.46 49.47
N ILE A 203 15.10 -12.32 48.20
CA ILE A 203 15.58 -13.16 47.10
C ILE A 203 17.05 -12.82 46.79
N LEU A 204 17.42 -11.54 46.73
CA LEU A 204 18.79 -11.11 46.48
C LEU A 204 19.73 -11.57 47.60
N GLU A 205 19.30 -11.46 48.87
CA GLU A 205 20.03 -11.98 50.03
C GLU A 205 20.28 -13.50 49.92
N ARG A 206 19.24 -14.26 49.53
CA ARG A 206 19.31 -15.73 49.48
C ARG A 206 20.11 -16.27 48.30
N TYR A 207 20.00 -15.65 47.13
CA TYR A 207 20.52 -16.20 45.87
C TYR A 207 21.86 -15.57 45.43
N SER A 208 22.31 -14.46 46.04
CA SER A 208 23.60 -13.81 45.74
C SER A 208 23.85 -13.60 44.23
N ALA A 209 22.88 -12.99 43.54
CA ALA A 209 22.96 -12.78 42.10
C ALA A 209 24.06 -11.77 41.72
N ASP A 210 24.80 -12.03 40.64
CA ASP A 210 25.85 -11.11 40.16
C ASP A 210 25.24 -9.90 39.43
N GLU A 211 24.05 -10.05 38.82
CA GLU A 211 23.41 -9.02 38.00
C GLU A 211 21.90 -9.24 37.86
N LEU A 212 21.13 -8.17 38.05
CA LEU A 212 19.67 -8.14 37.93
C LEU A 212 19.27 -7.63 36.53
N ILE A 213 18.47 -8.40 35.82
CA ILE A 213 17.98 -8.07 34.48
C ILE A 213 16.53 -7.63 34.57
N VAL A 214 16.28 -6.33 34.43
CA VAL A 214 14.94 -5.74 34.59
C VAL A 214 14.27 -5.62 33.23
N ALA A 215 13.20 -6.38 33.02
CA ALA A 215 12.44 -6.47 31.78
C ALA A 215 10.93 -6.34 32.07
N LEU A 216 10.57 -5.23 32.72
CA LEU A 216 9.20 -4.89 33.12
C LEU A 216 8.36 -4.45 31.90
N GLU A 217 7.07 -4.86 31.87
CA GLU A 217 6.12 -4.37 30.87
C GLU A 217 5.61 -2.95 31.20
N PRO A 218 5.01 -2.20 30.25
CA PRO A 218 4.62 -0.80 30.47
C PRO A 218 3.76 -0.54 31.70
N HIS A 219 2.90 -1.50 32.06
CA HIS A 219 2.01 -1.43 33.22
C HIS A 219 2.71 -1.80 34.54
N GLU A 220 3.91 -2.38 34.50
CA GLU A 220 4.70 -2.78 35.66
C GLU A 220 5.84 -1.79 35.98
N ILE A 221 6.01 -0.73 35.17
CA ILE A 221 7.06 0.28 35.36
C ILE A 221 6.97 0.97 36.73
N CYS A 222 5.80 1.00 37.37
CA CYS A 222 5.64 1.51 38.73
C CYS A 222 6.51 0.79 39.77
N PHE A 223 6.92 -0.46 39.51
CA PHE A 223 7.82 -1.22 40.39
C PHE A 223 9.31 -0.93 40.13
N MET A 224 9.66 -0.15 39.11
CA MET A 224 11.06 0.15 38.76
C MET A 224 11.83 0.78 39.93
N GLU A 225 11.22 1.74 40.63
CA GLU A 225 11.85 2.43 41.77
C GLU A 225 12.16 1.45 42.91
N GLN A 226 11.21 0.58 43.24
CA GLN A 226 11.39 -0.47 44.24
C GLN A 226 12.51 -1.45 43.84
N VAL A 227 12.51 -1.89 42.58
CA VAL A 227 13.53 -2.83 42.07
C VAL A 227 14.93 -2.21 42.12
N LEU A 228 15.06 -0.95 41.72
CA LEU A 228 16.33 -0.22 41.79
C LEU A 228 16.79 -0.02 43.24
N ALA A 229 15.88 0.36 44.14
CA ALA A 229 16.18 0.55 45.56
C ALA A 229 16.67 -0.75 46.22
N CYS A 230 16.00 -1.89 45.97
CA CYS A 230 16.43 -3.19 46.47
C CYS A 230 17.82 -3.59 45.92
N ALA A 231 18.06 -3.36 44.63
CA ALA A 231 19.33 -3.69 44.00
C ALA A 231 20.48 -2.80 44.50
N ASP A 232 20.25 -1.50 44.69
CA ASP A 232 21.23 -0.56 45.23
C ASP A 232 21.59 -0.88 46.68
N LYS A 233 20.59 -1.27 47.49
CA LYS A 233 20.79 -1.70 48.89
C LYS A 233 21.70 -2.93 49.00
N GLU A 234 21.49 -3.94 48.15
CA GLU A 234 22.30 -5.15 48.09
C GLU A 234 23.58 -4.99 47.27
N GLY A 235 23.82 -3.82 46.66
CA GLY A 235 24.96 -3.58 45.77
C GLY A 235 24.96 -4.46 44.51
N THR A 236 23.79 -4.94 44.09
CA THR A 236 23.64 -5.81 42.91
C THR A 236 23.57 -4.97 41.64
N LYS A 237 24.38 -5.33 40.63
CA LYS A 237 24.39 -4.60 39.35
C LYS A 237 23.05 -4.74 38.63
N VAL A 238 22.47 -3.63 38.17
CA VAL A 238 21.22 -3.64 37.38
C VAL A 238 21.49 -3.41 35.89
N SER A 239 20.84 -4.19 35.04
CA SER A 239 20.76 -3.99 33.59
C SER A 239 19.30 -3.99 33.15
N ILE A 240 18.87 -2.95 32.44
CA ILE A 240 17.47 -2.76 32.04
C ILE A 240 17.29 -3.12 30.56
N ILE A 241 16.28 -3.94 30.28
CA ILE A 241 15.76 -4.18 28.94
C ILE A 241 14.52 -3.29 28.77
N PRO A 242 14.57 -2.25 27.92
CA PRO A 242 13.45 -1.34 27.73
C PRO A 242 12.27 -2.05 27.06
N PHE A 243 11.04 -1.73 27.47
CA PHE A 243 9.81 -2.29 26.89
C PHE A 243 9.59 -1.96 25.40
N TYR A 244 10.39 -1.05 24.85
CA TYR A 244 10.40 -0.66 23.43
C TYR A 244 11.66 -1.18 22.70
N ASN A 245 12.32 -2.23 23.22
CA ASN A 245 13.57 -2.76 22.67
C ASN A 245 13.51 -3.09 21.17
N ASP A 246 12.35 -3.53 20.66
CA ASP A 246 12.15 -3.81 19.21
C ASP A 246 12.25 -2.57 18.31
N TYR A 247 12.12 -1.37 18.87
CA TYR A 247 12.23 -0.12 18.14
C TYR A 247 13.61 0.54 18.25
N ILE A 248 14.46 0.07 19.17
CA ILE A 248 15.79 0.66 19.40
C ILE A 248 16.74 0.19 18.30
N PRO A 249 17.51 1.10 17.66
CA PRO A 249 18.44 0.71 16.61
C PRO A 249 19.59 -0.11 17.21
N THR A 250 20.30 -0.86 16.36
CA THR A 250 21.43 -1.72 16.78
C THR A 250 22.49 -0.97 17.61
N HIS A 251 22.66 0.33 17.33
CA HIS A 251 23.56 1.23 18.04
C HIS A 251 22.82 2.52 18.44
N PRO A 252 22.14 2.57 19.59
CA PRO A 252 21.46 3.77 20.03
C PRO A 252 22.46 4.84 20.47
N VAL A 253 22.23 6.08 20.03
CA VAL A 253 22.95 7.25 20.52
C VAL A 253 22.15 7.86 21.65
N VAL A 254 22.81 8.04 22.81
CA VAL A 254 22.22 8.71 23.96
C VAL A 254 22.76 10.14 24.00
N ASP A 255 21.94 11.10 23.61
CA ASP A 255 22.23 12.52 23.78
C ASP A 255 21.77 12.99 25.15
N VAL A 256 22.42 14.03 25.68
CA VAL A 256 22.06 14.62 26.97
C VAL A 256 21.70 16.08 26.74
N VAL A 257 20.44 16.44 27.03
CA VAL A 257 19.95 17.82 27.00
C VAL A 257 19.69 18.27 28.43
N GLY A 258 20.63 19.04 28.98
CA GLY A 258 20.65 19.38 30.40
C GLY A 258 20.84 18.13 31.25
N ASN A 259 19.79 17.75 32.01
CA ASN A 259 19.76 16.51 32.80
C ASN A 259 18.91 15.39 32.15
N THR A 260 18.34 15.64 30.96
CA THR A 260 17.47 14.69 30.27
C THR A 260 18.28 13.85 29.28
N LYS A 261 18.23 12.53 29.43
CA LYS A 261 18.84 11.58 28.47
C LYS A 261 17.86 11.32 27.33
N LEU A 262 18.23 11.69 26.11
CA LEU A 262 17.50 11.42 24.89
C LEU A 262 18.09 10.20 24.20
N ILE A 263 17.29 9.15 24.02
CA ILE A 263 17.69 7.99 23.24
C ILE A 263 17.23 8.22 21.80
N ASN A 264 18.17 8.46 20.89
CA ASN A 264 17.85 8.60 19.48
C ASN A 264 17.51 7.24 18.88
N ILE A 265 16.24 7.06 18.57
CA ILE A 265 15.69 5.83 18.00
C ILE A 265 16.13 5.63 16.54
N ARG A 266 16.60 6.69 15.85
CA ARG A 266 17.04 6.61 14.46
C ARG A 266 18.22 7.54 14.18
N THR A 267 19.42 7.01 14.30
CA THR A 267 20.64 7.64 13.80
C THR A 267 21.21 6.82 12.67
N THR A 268 21.55 7.46 11.56
CA THR A 268 22.27 6.81 10.47
C THR A 268 23.76 7.12 10.57
N PRO A 269 24.68 6.19 10.23
CA PRO A 269 26.11 6.51 10.16
C PRO A 269 26.41 7.70 9.23
N LEU A 270 25.53 7.92 8.24
CA LEU A 270 25.56 9.02 7.29
C LEU A 270 25.04 10.35 7.87
N ASP A 271 24.66 10.44 9.14
CA ASP A 271 24.41 11.74 9.79
C ASP A 271 25.74 12.48 10.04
N ASN A 272 26.85 11.74 10.15
CA ASN A 272 28.18 12.33 10.28
C ASN A 272 28.65 12.97 8.96
N VAL A 273 29.01 14.26 9.02
CA VAL A 273 29.44 15.07 7.88
C VAL A 273 30.65 14.47 7.15
N LEU A 274 31.62 13.92 7.88
CA LEU A 274 32.82 13.29 7.29
C LEU A 274 32.43 12.07 6.45
N TRP A 275 31.50 11.24 6.95
CA TRP A 275 31.02 10.08 6.23
C TRP A 275 30.18 10.45 5.01
N GLN A 276 29.35 11.49 5.10
CA GLN A 276 28.63 12.03 3.93
C GLN A 276 29.58 12.53 2.85
N PHE A 277 30.66 13.22 3.25
CA PHE A 277 31.68 13.70 2.34
C PHE A 277 32.43 12.55 1.67
N ALA A 278 32.92 11.57 2.44
CA ALA A 278 33.61 10.39 1.92
C ALA A 278 32.73 9.60 0.94
N LYS A 279 31.45 9.38 1.30
CA LYS A 279 30.45 8.75 0.44
C LYS A 279 30.29 9.51 -0.87
N ARG A 280 30.20 10.84 -0.80
CA ARG A 280 30.02 11.69 -1.98
C ARG A 280 31.23 11.66 -2.92
N MET A 281 32.45 11.69 -2.39
CA MET A 281 33.67 11.59 -3.19
C MET A 281 33.74 10.26 -3.93
N MET A 282 33.43 9.15 -3.25
CA MET A 282 33.36 7.83 -3.87
C MET A 282 32.32 7.78 -5.01
N ASP A 283 31.13 8.36 -4.81
CA ASP A 283 30.09 8.41 -5.85
C ASP A 283 30.53 9.20 -7.09
N ILE A 284 31.21 10.34 -6.90
CA ILE A 284 31.71 11.18 -8.01
C ILE A 284 32.83 10.46 -8.77
N ILE A 285 33.86 9.99 -8.07
CA ILE A 285 35.01 9.31 -8.70
C ILE A 285 34.54 8.05 -9.42
N GLY A 286 33.71 7.23 -8.76
CA GLY A 286 33.20 5.99 -9.34
C GLY A 286 32.29 6.25 -10.56
N SER A 287 31.43 7.26 -10.52
CA SER A 287 30.57 7.59 -11.68
C SER A 287 31.36 8.16 -12.87
N LEU A 288 32.40 8.98 -12.64
CA LEU A 288 33.29 9.44 -13.72
C LEU A 288 33.99 8.28 -14.42
N VAL A 289 34.57 7.35 -13.63
CA VAL A 289 35.24 6.15 -14.17
C VAL A 289 34.24 5.30 -14.96
N LEU A 290 33.06 5.03 -14.41
CA LEU A 290 32.03 4.24 -15.09
C LEU A 290 31.50 4.91 -16.36
N ILE A 291 31.35 6.24 -16.40
CA ILE A 291 30.92 6.95 -17.61
C ILE A 291 31.95 6.78 -18.71
N VAL A 292 33.25 6.97 -18.41
CA VAL A 292 34.33 6.81 -19.41
C VAL A 292 34.32 5.37 -19.94
N LEU A 293 34.33 4.38 -19.05
CA LEU A 293 34.37 2.96 -19.42
C LEU A 293 33.13 2.49 -20.19
N THR A 294 31.93 2.99 -19.85
CA THR A 294 30.67 2.58 -20.49
C THR A 294 30.24 3.46 -21.65
N SER A 295 30.94 4.58 -21.92
CA SER A 295 30.58 5.52 -22.98
C SER A 295 30.45 4.89 -24.38
N PRO A 296 31.30 3.93 -24.82
CA PRO A 296 31.13 3.29 -26.13
C PRO A 296 29.85 2.44 -26.17
N LEU A 297 29.55 1.74 -25.07
CA LEU A 297 28.34 0.92 -24.94
C LEU A 297 27.08 1.80 -24.91
N MET A 298 27.12 2.93 -24.22
CA MET A 298 26.04 3.91 -24.18
C MET A 298 25.75 4.51 -25.57
N LEU A 299 26.79 4.75 -26.38
CA LEU A 299 26.64 5.23 -27.75
C LEU A 299 25.94 4.19 -28.64
N VAL A 300 26.36 2.92 -28.57
CA VAL A 300 25.73 1.81 -29.30
C VAL A 300 24.26 1.65 -28.85
N ALA A 301 23.99 1.71 -27.54
CA ALA A 301 22.64 1.66 -27.01
C ALA A 301 21.77 2.83 -27.51
N ALA A 302 22.32 4.05 -27.55
CA ALA A 302 21.62 5.23 -28.05
C ALA A 302 21.18 5.08 -29.52
N ILE A 303 22.09 4.58 -30.37
CA ILE A 303 21.80 4.29 -31.79
C ILE A 303 20.72 3.21 -31.91
N GLY A 304 20.87 2.09 -31.19
CA GLY A 304 19.90 0.98 -31.24
C GLY A 304 18.50 1.38 -30.75
N VAL A 305 18.41 2.22 -29.71
CA VAL A 305 17.13 2.77 -29.26
C VAL A 305 16.48 3.64 -30.34
N ARG A 306 17.26 4.51 -30.98
CA ARG A 306 16.78 5.43 -32.03
C ARG A 306 16.26 4.69 -33.26
N LEU A 307 16.89 3.56 -33.62
CA LEU A 307 16.48 2.70 -34.74
C LEU A 307 15.29 1.81 -34.40
N SER A 308 15.06 1.49 -33.12
CA SER A 308 14.01 0.54 -32.70
C SER A 308 12.59 1.12 -32.67
N SER A 309 12.44 2.43 -32.46
CA SER A 309 11.15 3.13 -32.41
C SER A 309 11.30 4.65 -32.57
N PRO A 310 10.29 5.40 -33.07
CA PRO A 310 10.34 6.86 -33.12
C PRO A 310 10.27 7.50 -31.71
N GLY A 311 10.92 8.67 -31.54
CA GLY A 311 10.91 9.49 -30.31
C GLY A 311 12.31 9.77 -29.71
N PRO A 312 12.41 10.34 -28.48
CA PRO A 312 13.68 10.65 -27.81
C PRO A 312 14.44 9.42 -27.27
N VAL A 313 15.78 9.43 -27.33
CA VAL A 313 16.65 8.34 -26.85
C VAL A 313 16.63 8.18 -25.33
N ILE A 314 16.60 9.31 -24.61
CA ILE A 314 16.58 9.34 -23.14
C ILE A 314 15.12 9.45 -22.68
N PHE A 315 14.68 8.45 -21.92
CA PHE A 315 13.46 8.47 -21.14
C PHE A 315 13.70 9.17 -19.79
N ARG A 316 12.77 10.05 -19.39
CA ARG A 316 12.86 10.84 -18.16
C ARG A 316 11.63 10.56 -17.31
N GLN A 317 11.83 10.11 -16.08
CA GLN A 317 10.74 9.83 -15.14
C GLN A 317 10.97 10.53 -13.80
N ASN A 318 9.92 11.15 -13.25
CA ASN A 318 9.97 11.70 -11.91
C ASN A 318 9.97 10.56 -10.87
N ARG A 319 10.95 10.59 -9.98
CA ARG A 319 11.13 9.65 -8.87
C ARG A 319 11.32 10.43 -7.57
N VAL A 320 11.07 9.78 -6.43
CA VAL A 320 11.31 10.40 -5.12
C VAL A 320 12.71 10.04 -4.63
N GLY A 321 13.51 11.04 -4.30
CA GLY A 321 14.87 10.90 -3.76
C GLY A 321 14.97 11.27 -2.29
N ARG A 322 16.18 11.68 -1.88
CA ARG A 322 16.49 12.08 -0.49
C ARG A 322 15.56 13.21 -0.05
N ASP A 323 15.15 13.18 1.21
CA ASP A 323 14.26 14.17 1.86
C ASP A 323 12.93 14.35 1.14
N LYS A 324 12.42 13.27 0.52
CA LYS A 324 11.17 13.25 -0.26
C LYS A 324 11.20 14.17 -1.49
N LYS A 325 12.38 14.67 -1.90
CA LYS A 325 12.51 15.59 -3.04
C LYS A 325 12.36 14.82 -4.35
N PRO A 326 11.45 15.22 -5.24
CA PRO A 326 11.35 14.59 -6.55
C PRO A 326 12.56 14.97 -7.42
N PHE A 327 13.07 14.02 -8.19
CA PHE A 327 14.11 14.26 -9.19
C PHE A 327 13.81 13.51 -10.48
N ARG A 328 14.41 13.96 -11.58
CA ARG A 328 14.26 13.33 -12.90
C ARG A 328 15.30 12.23 -13.07
N MET A 329 14.87 10.99 -13.07
CA MET A 329 15.71 9.83 -13.33
C MET A 329 15.88 9.63 -14.84
N TYR A 330 17.13 9.49 -15.29
CA TYR A 330 17.46 9.26 -16.70
C TYR A 330 17.60 7.77 -17.01
N LYS A 331 16.99 7.32 -18.10
CA LYS A 331 17.15 5.96 -18.64
C LYS A 331 17.19 5.99 -20.15
N PHE A 332 17.74 4.95 -20.79
CA PHE A 332 17.48 4.74 -22.20
C PHE A 332 16.05 4.27 -22.41
N ARG A 333 15.41 4.75 -23.47
CA ARG A 333 14.04 4.35 -23.80
C ARG A 333 14.01 2.88 -24.22
N SER A 334 13.32 2.05 -23.44
CA SER A 334 13.14 0.61 -23.71
C SER A 334 11.70 0.23 -24.12
N MET A 335 10.77 1.19 -24.11
CA MET A 335 9.35 1.01 -24.45
C MET A 335 8.90 1.97 -25.58
N ARG A 336 7.81 1.65 -26.28
CA ARG A 336 7.16 2.52 -27.29
C ARG A 336 6.35 3.62 -26.61
N VAL A 337 6.45 4.84 -27.14
CA VAL A 337 5.80 6.06 -26.63
C VAL A 337 4.28 5.94 -26.69
N ASN A 338 3.60 5.96 -25.53
CA ASN A 338 2.15 6.07 -25.38
C ASN A 338 1.78 7.18 -24.35
N ASP A 339 0.57 7.74 -24.43
CA ASP A 339 0.08 8.82 -23.55
C ASP A 339 -0.13 8.42 -22.07
N THR A 340 0.00 7.13 -21.73
CA THR A 340 -0.27 6.55 -20.38
C THR A 340 1.00 6.20 -19.58
N GLU A 341 2.18 6.65 -20.00
CA GLU A 341 3.48 6.18 -19.48
C GLU A 341 3.85 6.60 -18.04
N THR A 342 3.10 7.49 -17.41
CA THR A 342 3.54 8.15 -16.17
C THR A 342 3.23 7.39 -14.87
N THR A 343 2.36 6.37 -14.87
CA THR A 343 1.88 5.71 -13.64
C THR A 343 1.92 4.17 -13.62
N ALA A 344 2.06 3.49 -14.76
CA ALA A 344 1.99 2.03 -14.82
C ALA A 344 3.24 1.32 -14.28
N TRP A 345 3.06 0.29 -13.44
CA TRP A 345 4.14 -0.63 -13.03
C TRP A 345 4.58 -1.45 -14.24
N SER A 346 5.89 -1.55 -14.50
CA SER A 346 6.38 -2.36 -15.63
C SER A 346 6.61 -3.80 -15.17
N THR A 347 5.82 -4.73 -15.68
CA THR A 347 6.02 -6.17 -15.46
C THR A 347 7.11 -6.73 -16.38
N ASN A 348 7.57 -7.96 -16.10
CA ASN A 348 8.61 -8.61 -16.88
C ASN A 348 8.21 -8.84 -18.35
N SER A 349 6.92 -8.94 -18.66
CA SER A 349 6.35 -9.20 -19.99
C SER A 349 5.42 -8.07 -20.46
N ASP A 350 5.94 -6.84 -20.56
CA ASP A 350 5.16 -5.69 -21.03
C ASP A 350 5.13 -5.61 -22.58
N PRO A 351 3.94 -5.61 -23.23
CA PRO A 351 3.80 -5.56 -24.69
C PRO A 351 4.31 -4.26 -25.33
N ARG A 352 4.57 -3.22 -24.52
CA ARG A 352 5.15 -1.94 -24.97
C ARG A 352 6.66 -2.02 -25.20
N LYS A 353 7.35 -3.08 -24.74
CA LYS A 353 8.81 -3.23 -24.88
C LYS A 353 9.20 -3.47 -26.34
N THR A 354 10.24 -2.78 -26.82
CA THR A 354 10.85 -3.11 -28.12
C THR A 354 11.80 -4.32 -27.97
N LYS A 355 12.07 -5.06 -29.06
CA LYS A 355 13.02 -6.19 -29.03
C LYS A 355 14.41 -5.75 -28.53
N PHE A 356 14.89 -4.60 -28.99
CA PHE A 356 16.13 -3.99 -28.51
C PHE A 356 15.99 -3.47 -27.07
N GLY A 357 14.83 -2.92 -26.71
CA GLY A 357 14.48 -2.50 -25.35
C GLY A 357 14.56 -3.63 -24.31
N SER A 358 14.10 -4.83 -24.65
CA SER A 358 14.23 -6.03 -23.82
C SER A 358 15.70 -6.43 -23.63
N PHE A 359 16.52 -6.34 -24.68
CA PHE A 359 17.97 -6.62 -24.58
C PHE A 359 18.68 -5.65 -23.63
N ILE A 360 18.48 -4.34 -23.79
CA ILE A 360 19.15 -3.35 -22.93
C ILE A 360 18.66 -3.43 -21.48
N ARG A 361 17.40 -3.81 -21.22
CA ARG A 361 16.90 -4.04 -19.86
C ARG A 361 17.47 -5.31 -19.24
N LYS A 362 17.66 -6.39 -20.01
CA LYS A 362 18.22 -7.65 -19.48
C LYS A 362 19.60 -7.45 -18.85
N TYR A 363 20.43 -6.65 -19.49
CA TYR A 363 21.78 -6.33 -19.00
C TYR A 363 21.85 -5.03 -18.17
N SER A 364 20.69 -4.44 -17.81
CA SER A 364 20.57 -3.14 -17.14
C SER A 364 21.32 -1.99 -17.84
N ILE A 365 21.58 -2.10 -19.14
CA ILE A 365 22.23 -1.07 -19.97
C ILE A 365 21.31 0.16 -20.06
N ASP A 366 19.99 -0.03 -19.98
CA ASP A 366 19.04 1.08 -19.98
C ASP A 366 19.18 2.03 -18.78
N GLU A 367 19.88 1.59 -17.73
CA GLU A 367 20.09 2.33 -16.50
C GLU A 367 21.40 3.13 -16.46
N LEU A 368 22.31 2.93 -17.42
CA LEU A 368 23.60 3.65 -17.49
C LEU A 368 23.47 5.18 -17.50
N PRO A 369 22.45 5.81 -18.14
CA PRO A 369 22.27 7.26 -18.07
C PRO A 369 22.07 7.80 -16.64
N GLN A 370 21.74 6.96 -15.66
CA GLN A 370 21.63 7.36 -14.24
C GLN A 370 22.99 7.77 -13.65
N LEU A 371 24.13 7.40 -14.26
CA LEU A 371 25.45 7.87 -13.82
C LEU A 371 25.55 9.41 -13.84
N PHE A 372 24.84 10.07 -14.77
CA PHE A 372 24.73 11.54 -14.78
C PHE A 372 23.88 12.08 -13.62
N ASN A 373 22.87 11.34 -13.15
CA ASN A 373 22.14 11.68 -11.92
C ASN A 373 23.04 11.56 -10.68
N VAL A 374 23.96 10.60 -10.67
CA VAL A 374 24.96 10.45 -9.60
C VAL A 374 25.91 11.65 -9.61
N LEU A 375 26.47 12.04 -10.76
CA LEU A 375 27.32 13.24 -10.84
C LEU A 375 26.59 14.51 -10.39
N LYS A 376 25.34 14.68 -10.82
CA LYS A 376 24.50 15.83 -10.43
C LYS A 376 24.16 15.87 -8.93
N GLY A 377 24.25 14.73 -8.25
CA GLY A 377 23.99 14.61 -6.81
C GLY A 377 22.54 14.27 -6.45
N ASP A 378 21.71 13.98 -7.45
CA ASP A 378 20.33 13.49 -7.28
C ASP A 378 20.31 12.03 -6.80
N MET A 379 21.32 11.24 -7.21
CA MET A 379 21.50 9.82 -6.88
C MET A 379 22.90 9.53 -6.33
N SER A 380 23.08 8.31 -5.82
CA SER A 380 24.32 7.69 -5.36
C SER A 380 24.59 6.43 -6.20
N LEU A 381 25.83 5.94 -6.26
CA LEU A 381 26.11 4.65 -6.91
C LEU A 381 25.39 3.51 -6.17
N VAL A 382 25.49 3.53 -4.84
CA VAL A 382 24.89 2.54 -3.93
C VAL A 382 23.92 3.21 -2.98
N GLY A 383 22.72 2.65 -2.86
CA GLY A 383 21.66 3.13 -1.98
C GLY A 383 20.30 2.49 -2.29
N PRO A 384 19.26 2.76 -1.48
CA PRO A 384 17.92 2.28 -1.75
C PRO A 384 17.43 2.77 -3.12
N ARG A 385 16.80 1.89 -3.90
CA ARG A 385 16.35 2.24 -5.24
C ARG A 385 15.22 3.29 -5.19
N PRO A 386 15.12 4.27 -6.10
CA PRO A 386 14.08 5.28 -6.02
C PRO A 386 12.76 4.81 -6.63
N GLU A 387 11.63 5.08 -5.97
CA GLU A 387 10.29 4.70 -6.45
C GLU A 387 9.52 5.89 -7.07
N ILE A 388 8.49 5.57 -7.86
CA ILE A 388 7.63 6.58 -8.50
C ILE A 388 6.78 7.23 -7.40
N PRO A 389 6.53 8.56 -7.45
CA PRO A 389 5.73 9.25 -6.44
C PRO A 389 4.36 8.62 -6.14
N PHE A 390 3.74 7.97 -7.13
CA PHE A 390 2.50 7.21 -6.94
C PHE A 390 2.67 6.08 -5.92
N TYR A 391 3.60 5.15 -6.15
CA TYR A 391 3.86 4.01 -5.26
C TYR A 391 4.42 4.43 -3.90
N VAL A 392 5.22 5.50 -3.85
CA VAL A 392 5.68 6.05 -2.57
C VAL A 392 4.51 6.47 -1.68
N ARG A 393 3.42 7.00 -2.25
CA ARG A 393 2.23 7.37 -1.47
C ARG A 393 1.46 6.15 -0.98
N GLN A 394 1.40 5.10 -1.79
CA GLN A 394 0.77 3.84 -1.44
C GLN A 394 1.56 3.12 -0.34
N PHE A 395 2.83 2.82 -0.59
CA PHE A 395 3.67 2.04 0.32
C PHE A 395 3.99 2.77 1.63
N LYS A 396 3.93 4.11 1.66
CA LYS A 396 4.07 4.88 2.91
C LYS A 396 2.98 4.53 3.93
N GLU A 397 1.77 4.26 3.47
CA GLU A 397 0.62 3.98 4.34
C GLU A 397 0.49 2.47 4.64
N GLU A 398 0.92 1.62 3.69
CA GLU A 398 0.84 0.16 3.82
C GLU A 398 2.02 -0.47 4.57
N VAL A 399 3.25 0.05 4.37
CA VAL A 399 4.48 -0.59 4.87
C VAL A 399 5.10 0.27 5.98
N PRO A 400 5.18 -0.25 7.22
CA PRO A 400 5.87 0.44 8.32
C PRO A 400 7.30 0.81 7.93
N LEU A 401 7.76 1.98 8.40
CA LEU A 401 9.12 2.47 8.19
C LEU A 401 9.53 2.73 6.73
N TYR A 402 8.61 2.64 5.75
CA TYR A 402 8.92 2.82 4.34
C TYR A 402 9.69 4.10 4.02
N LEU A 403 9.38 5.21 4.71
CA LEU A 403 10.03 6.50 4.47
C LEU A 403 11.50 6.59 4.94
N VAL A 404 11.97 5.66 5.77
CA VAL A 404 13.36 5.64 6.25
C VAL A 404 14.33 5.55 5.07
N ARG A 405 13.97 4.82 4.01
CA ARG A 405 14.77 4.71 2.78
C ARG A 405 15.05 6.04 2.07
N GLN A 406 14.28 7.08 2.37
CA GLN A 406 14.40 8.41 1.77
C GLN A 406 15.26 9.38 2.61
N GLN A 407 15.85 8.91 3.72
CA GLN A 407 16.81 9.70 4.51
C GLN A 407 18.18 9.80 3.81
N VAL A 408 18.52 8.82 2.96
CA VAL A 408 19.76 8.77 2.18
C VAL A 408 19.48 9.02 0.69
N ARG A 409 20.54 9.31 -0.09
CA ARG A 409 20.40 9.44 -1.55
C ARG A 409 20.05 8.08 -2.15
N PRO A 410 19.11 8.03 -3.11
CA PRO A 410 18.77 6.78 -3.77
C PRO A 410 19.93 6.26 -4.61
N GLY A 411 20.06 4.94 -4.68
CA GLY A 411 21.13 4.24 -5.40
C GLY A 411 20.74 3.84 -6.82
N MET A 412 21.74 3.72 -7.71
CA MET A 412 21.61 2.95 -8.95
C MET A 412 21.49 1.44 -8.65
N THR A 413 22.27 0.96 -7.67
CA THR A 413 22.18 -0.38 -7.09
C THR A 413 22.02 -0.29 -5.57
N GLY A 414 21.57 -1.37 -4.91
CA GLY A 414 21.30 -1.39 -3.48
C GLY A 414 21.37 -2.79 -2.87
N TRP A 415 21.41 -2.86 -1.54
CA TRP A 415 21.54 -4.13 -0.80
C TRP A 415 20.38 -5.09 -1.07
N ALA A 416 19.14 -4.59 -1.09
CA ALA A 416 17.97 -5.40 -1.45
C ALA A 416 18.08 -5.96 -2.88
N GLN A 417 18.61 -5.17 -3.83
CA GLN A 417 18.74 -5.56 -5.23
C GLN A 417 19.73 -6.72 -5.42
N VAL A 418 20.87 -6.71 -4.72
CA VAL A 418 21.86 -7.80 -4.82
C VAL A 418 21.43 -9.08 -4.09
N HIS A 419 20.37 -9.03 -3.27
CA HIS A 419 19.74 -10.21 -2.63
C HIS A 419 18.47 -10.68 -3.36
N GLY A 420 18.25 -10.23 -4.60
CA GLY A 420 17.12 -10.70 -5.42
C GLY A 420 15.77 -10.04 -5.12
N LEU A 421 15.72 -9.03 -4.24
CA LEU A 421 14.49 -8.30 -3.89
C LEU A 421 14.20 -7.18 -4.92
N ARG A 422 14.06 -7.55 -6.20
CA ARG A 422 13.82 -6.66 -7.35
C ARG A 422 12.47 -6.98 -8.02
N GLY A 423 11.80 -5.97 -8.57
CA GLY A 423 10.53 -6.16 -9.31
C GLY A 423 9.34 -6.44 -8.38
N ASP A 424 8.60 -7.53 -8.65
CA ASP A 424 7.33 -7.89 -8.00
C ASP A 424 7.49 -8.64 -6.66
N THR A 425 8.71 -8.70 -6.13
CA THR A 425 8.99 -9.21 -4.78
C THR A 425 8.33 -8.34 -3.70
N SER A 426 7.93 -8.94 -2.57
CA SER A 426 7.38 -8.24 -1.39
C SER A 426 8.12 -6.94 -1.07
N ILE A 427 7.36 -5.85 -0.97
CA ILE A 427 7.87 -4.51 -0.70
C ILE A 427 8.35 -4.43 0.75
N GLU A 428 7.71 -5.13 1.67
CA GLU A 428 8.06 -5.20 3.08
C GLU A 428 9.50 -5.72 3.26
N LYS A 429 9.82 -6.87 2.63
CA LYS A 429 11.18 -7.44 2.67
C LYS A 429 12.21 -6.51 2.03
N ARG A 430 11.84 -5.81 0.94
CA ARG A 430 12.73 -4.82 0.32
C ARG A 430 13.04 -3.67 1.28
N VAL A 431 12.03 -3.15 1.96
CA VAL A 431 12.17 -2.07 2.95
C VAL A 431 13.04 -2.51 4.12
N GLU A 432 12.86 -3.74 4.63
CA GLU A 432 13.69 -4.31 5.69
C GLU A 432 15.19 -4.33 5.31
N TYR A 433 15.52 -4.80 4.10
CA TYR A 433 16.89 -4.83 3.60
C TYR A 433 17.47 -3.43 3.33
N ASP A 434 16.64 -2.50 2.83
CA ASP A 434 17.04 -1.11 2.60
C ASP A 434 17.32 -0.39 3.94
N ILE A 435 16.51 -0.62 4.98
CA ILE A 435 16.73 -0.09 6.33
C ILE A 435 18.02 -0.67 6.92
N TRP A 436 18.21 -1.99 6.83
CA TRP A 436 19.43 -2.63 7.32
C TRP A 436 20.69 -2.03 6.68
N TYR A 437 20.66 -1.76 5.37
CA TYR A 437 21.76 -1.10 4.67
C TYR A 437 22.04 0.30 5.21
N ILE A 438 21.00 1.10 5.45
CA ILE A 438 21.14 2.47 5.97
C ILE A 438 21.75 2.45 7.37
N GLU A 439 21.30 1.54 8.24
CA GLU A 439 21.79 1.41 9.61
C GLU A 439 23.22 0.86 9.70
N ASN A 440 23.61 0.00 8.76
CA ASN A 440 24.92 -0.67 8.73
C ASN A 440 25.86 -0.10 7.66
N TRP A 441 25.59 1.11 7.17
CA TRP A 441 26.36 1.70 6.09
C TRP A 441 27.86 1.78 6.42
N SER A 442 28.69 1.36 5.47
CA SER A 442 30.14 1.56 5.49
C SER A 442 30.69 1.60 4.07
N ILE A 443 31.88 2.18 3.89
CA ILE A 443 32.57 2.22 2.59
C ILE A 443 32.77 0.81 2.02
N TRP A 444 33.16 -0.14 2.87
CA TRP A 444 33.36 -1.54 2.46
C TRP A 444 32.06 -2.21 2.03
N LEU A 445 30.93 -1.86 2.64
CA LEU A 445 29.62 -2.37 2.24
C LEU A 445 29.25 -1.87 0.84
N ASP A 446 29.47 -0.59 0.54
CA ASP A 446 29.24 -0.03 -0.79
C ASP A 446 30.13 -0.70 -1.84
N ILE A 447 31.42 -0.88 -1.55
CA ILE A 447 32.36 -1.62 -2.42
C ILE A 447 31.85 -3.05 -2.66
N LYS A 448 31.47 -3.76 -1.60
CA LYS A 448 30.91 -5.11 -1.69
C LYS A 448 29.66 -5.15 -2.58
N ILE A 449 28.73 -4.20 -2.42
CA ILE A 449 27.51 -4.12 -3.25
C ILE A 449 27.86 -3.85 -4.71
N MET A 450 28.82 -2.97 -4.99
CA MET A 450 29.27 -2.71 -6.36
C MET A 450 29.86 -3.98 -7.00
N PHE A 451 30.73 -4.70 -6.29
CA PHE A 451 31.27 -5.98 -6.75
C PHE A 451 30.17 -7.03 -6.98
N MET A 452 29.26 -7.21 -6.04
CA MET A 452 28.13 -8.14 -6.19
C MET A 452 27.22 -7.75 -7.37
N THR A 453 27.04 -6.45 -7.61
CA THR A 453 26.26 -5.96 -8.75
C THR A 453 26.91 -6.35 -10.07
N VAL A 454 28.23 -6.15 -10.21
CA VAL A 454 28.98 -6.49 -11.43
C VAL A 454 29.03 -8.01 -11.68
N PHE A 455 29.34 -8.80 -10.65
CA PHE A 455 29.60 -10.24 -10.82
C PHE A 455 28.39 -11.15 -10.59
N GLY A 456 27.31 -10.66 -9.98
CA GLY A 456 26.11 -11.46 -9.67
C GLY A 456 24.77 -10.78 -9.95
N GLY A 457 24.72 -9.46 -10.20
CA GLY A 457 23.48 -8.69 -10.28
C GLY A 457 23.14 -8.04 -11.63
N MET A 458 23.98 -8.17 -12.66
CA MET A 458 23.75 -7.53 -13.97
C MET A 458 22.78 -8.29 -14.88
N ILE A 459 22.55 -9.58 -14.64
CA ILE A 459 21.61 -10.38 -15.46
C ILE A 459 20.24 -10.30 -14.78
N ASN A 460 19.39 -9.41 -15.29
CA ASN A 460 17.99 -9.44 -14.90
C ASN A 460 17.34 -10.73 -15.43
N GLU A 461 16.37 -11.27 -14.68
CA GLU A 461 15.49 -12.35 -15.15
C GLU A 461 14.55 -11.92 -16.30
N GLU A 462 14.85 -10.80 -16.97
CA GLU A 462 14.13 -10.35 -18.14
C GLU A 462 14.40 -11.32 -19.31
N LYS A 463 13.33 -11.95 -19.80
CA LYS A 463 13.40 -12.82 -20.96
C LYS A 463 13.70 -11.99 -22.22
N CYS A 464 14.96 -12.00 -22.67
CA CYS A 464 15.33 -11.52 -24.00
C CYS A 464 14.53 -12.29 -25.05
N GLY A 465 13.97 -11.59 -26.04
CA GLY A 465 13.19 -12.19 -27.12
C GLY A 465 13.94 -13.22 -27.96
N LYS A 466 14.04 -14.44 -27.44
CA LYS A 466 13.95 -15.72 -28.14
C LYS A 466 12.89 -16.53 -27.40
N TRP A 467 12.05 -17.18 -28.18
CA TRP A 467 10.80 -17.82 -27.77
C TRP A 467 11.03 -18.92 -26.74
N GLU A 468 10.82 -18.60 -25.47
CA GLU A 468 10.42 -19.55 -24.41
C GLU A 468 9.36 -18.84 -23.53
N GLY A 469 8.11 -19.26 -23.68
CA GLY A 469 6.92 -18.60 -23.14
C GLY A 469 7.01 -18.32 -21.64
N PHE A 470 6.52 -17.15 -21.21
CA PHE A 470 6.01 -17.00 -19.85
C PHE A 470 4.83 -17.96 -19.71
N ALA A 471 4.92 -18.95 -18.82
CA ALA A 471 3.79 -19.80 -18.51
C ALA A 471 2.75 -18.93 -17.81
N LEU A 472 1.65 -18.62 -18.50
CA LEU A 472 0.48 -17.98 -17.89
C LEU A 472 -0.06 -18.93 -16.81
N ASN A 473 -0.51 -18.43 -15.65
CA ASN A 473 -1.20 -19.29 -14.68
C ASN A 473 -2.63 -19.56 -15.18
N LEU A 474 -2.71 -20.44 -16.18
CA LEU A 474 -3.92 -20.87 -16.87
C LEU A 474 -4.36 -22.21 -16.31
N LYS A 475 -5.60 -22.26 -15.81
CA LYS A 475 -6.26 -23.51 -15.41
C LYS A 475 -7.59 -23.67 -16.13
N ILE A 476 -7.79 -24.84 -16.72
CA ILE A 476 -9.04 -25.26 -17.35
C ILE A 476 -9.63 -26.36 -16.47
N LEU A 477 -10.76 -26.05 -15.85
CA LEU A 477 -11.54 -26.98 -15.06
C LEU A 477 -12.21 -27.99 -16.00
N VAL A 478 -11.92 -29.27 -15.79
CA VAL A 478 -12.54 -30.36 -16.53
C VAL A 478 -13.57 -31.02 -15.64
N ALA A 479 -14.84 -30.62 -15.80
CA ALA A 479 -15.95 -31.13 -15.00
C ALA A 479 -16.27 -32.58 -15.37
N THR A 480 -16.24 -33.48 -14.38
CA THR A 480 -16.58 -34.91 -14.53
C THR A 480 -17.31 -35.46 -13.31
N HIS A 481 -18.21 -36.43 -13.53
CA HIS A 481 -18.95 -37.17 -12.48
C HIS A 481 -18.62 -38.66 -12.49
N LYS A 482 -17.67 -39.12 -13.33
CA LYS A 482 -17.28 -40.53 -13.46
C LYS A 482 -15.81 -40.66 -13.86
N PRO A 483 -15.17 -41.82 -13.63
CA PRO A 483 -13.83 -42.08 -14.13
C PRO A 483 -13.74 -41.88 -15.64
N CYS A 484 -12.83 -41.01 -16.08
CA CYS A 484 -12.63 -40.71 -17.50
C CYS A 484 -11.16 -40.43 -17.81
N ARG A 485 -10.75 -40.72 -19.04
CA ARG A 485 -9.43 -40.33 -19.55
C ARG A 485 -9.35 -38.81 -19.70
N LEU A 486 -8.36 -38.20 -19.07
CA LEU A 486 -8.11 -36.75 -19.11
C LEU A 486 -7.01 -36.41 -20.13
N PRO A 487 -7.02 -35.19 -20.69
CA PRO A 487 -5.93 -34.71 -21.53
C PRO A 487 -4.62 -34.60 -20.72
N LYS A 488 -3.48 -34.81 -21.38
CA LYS A 488 -2.16 -34.59 -20.77
C LYS A 488 -1.83 -33.10 -20.84
N GLY A 489 -1.46 -32.49 -19.70
CA GLY A 489 -1.05 -31.09 -19.62
C GLY A 489 -1.32 -30.49 -18.25
N ASP A 490 -0.43 -29.62 -17.79
CA ASP A 490 -0.49 -28.94 -16.48
C ASP A 490 -1.63 -27.91 -16.36
N VAL A 491 -2.20 -27.50 -17.51
CA VAL A 491 -3.33 -26.57 -17.60
C VAL A 491 -4.67 -27.21 -17.23
N PHE A 492 -4.86 -28.53 -17.37
CA PHE A 492 -6.15 -29.17 -17.12
C PHE A 492 -6.27 -29.62 -15.67
N LEU A 493 -7.21 -29.05 -14.94
CA LEU A 493 -7.53 -29.43 -13.56
C LEU A 493 -8.82 -30.27 -13.55
N PRO A 494 -8.76 -31.58 -13.29
CA PRO A 494 -9.95 -32.41 -13.20
C PRO A 494 -10.75 -32.12 -11.94
N ILE A 495 -12.01 -31.74 -12.12
CA ILE A 495 -12.95 -31.46 -11.03
C ILE A 495 -14.01 -32.56 -10.99
N GLN A 496 -14.11 -33.27 -9.87
CA GLN A 496 -15.25 -34.13 -9.56
C GLN A 496 -16.43 -33.24 -9.17
N VAL A 497 -17.42 -33.12 -10.06
CA VAL A 497 -18.64 -32.34 -9.80
C VAL A 497 -19.68 -33.12 -9.03
N GLY A 498 -20.40 -32.45 -8.14
CA GLY A 498 -21.37 -33.09 -7.25
C GLY A 498 -20.72 -34.04 -6.24
N ALA A 499 -19.47 -33.76 -5.85
CA ALA A 499 -18.73 -34.58 -4.89
C ALA A 499 -19.45 -34.70 -3.54
N ALA A 500 -20.27 -33.72 -3.16
CA ALA A 500 -21.13 -33.79 -1.97
C ALA A 500 -22.11 -34.98 -1.99
N ASN A 501 -22.49 -35.47 -3.18
CA ASN A 501 -23.50 -36.52 -3.37
C ASN A 501 -22.90 -37.83 -3.91
N HIS A 502 -21.58 -37.93 -4.07
CA HIS A 502 -20.91 -39.05 -4.76
C HIS A 502 -19.64 -39.52 -4.04
N LEU A 503 -19.31 -40.82 -4.19
CA LEU A 503 -18.06 -41.38 -3.66
C LEU A 503 -16.83 -40.72 -4.30
N HIS A 504 -15.78 -40.53 -3.50
CA HIS A 504 -14.55 -39.86 -3.94
C HIS A 504 -13.85 -40.62 -5.07
N LEU A 505 -13.54 -39.92 -6.16
CA LEU A 505 -12.73 -40.44 -7.25
C LEU A 505 -11.25 -40.10 -6.99
N PRO A 506 -10.35 -41.10 -6.87
CA PRO A 506 -8.95 -40.86 -6.54
C PRO A 506 -8.26 -40.02 -7.63
N GLY A 507 -7.49 -39.02 -7.20
CA GLY A 507 -6.72 -38.14 -8.09
C GLY A 507 -7.52 -37.00 -8.74
N MET A 508 -8.76 -36.75 -8.30
CA MET A 508 -9.58 -35.62 -8.76
C MET A 508 -9.77 -34.58 -7.65
N GLN A 509 -9.71 -33.29 -8.02
CA GLN A 509 -10.06 -32.20 -7.12
C GLN A 509 -11.58 -32.18 -6.94
N ARG A 510 -12.07 -32.00 -5.71
CA ARG A 510 -13.50 -32.02 -5.40
C ARG A 510 -14.08 -30.61 -5.43
N ASP A 511 -15.32 -30.49 -5.90
CA ASP A 511 -16.05 -29.22 -5.93
C ASP A 511 -16.77 -28.88 -4.61
N ASP A 512 -16.70 -29.72 -3.58
CA ASP A 512 -17.34 -29.58 -2.26
C ASP A 512 -16.43 -29.03 -1.15
N THR A 513 -15.35 -28.36 -1.53
CA THR A 513 -14.37 -27.76 -0.60
C THR A 513 -14.46 -26.23 -0.64
N GLY A 514 -14.21 -25.54 0.48
CA GLY A 514 -14.31 -24.08 0.54
C GLY A 514 -15.73 -23.54 0.27
N ASP A 515 -15.84 -22.41 -0.44
CA ASP A 515 -17.15 -21.87 -0.87
C ASP A 515 -17.65 -22.64 -2.10
N SER A 516 -18.77 -23.33 -1.96
CA SER A 516 -19.22 -24.37 -2.89
C SER A 516 -20.75 -24.47 -2.98
N ILE A 517 -21.22 -24.83 -4.18
CA ILE A 517 -22.60 -25.25 -4.48
C ILE A 517 -22.68 -26.70 -4.97
N SER A 518 -21.72 -27.56 -4.59
CA SER A 518 -21.60 -28.95 -5.06
C SER A 518 -22.92 -29.76 -4.91
N PHE A 519 -23.64 -29.56 -3.81
CA PHE A 519 -24.93 -30.22 -3.57
C PHE A 519 -25.99 -29.87 -4.62
N LYS A 520 -25.89 -28.73 -5.31
CA LYS A 520 -26.78 -28.29 -6.39
C LYS A 520 -26.43 -28.87 -7.77
N ASN A 521 -25.40 -29.71 -7.88
CA ASN A 521 -24.95 -30.30 -9.15
C ASN A 521 -26.06 -31.02 -9.97
N PRO A 522 -27.06 -31.70 -9.38
CA PRO A 522 -28.17 -32.27 -10.15
C PRO A 522 -28.89 -31.26 -11.05
N HIS A 523 -28.88 -29.97 -10.67
CA HIS A 523 -29.54 -28.89 -11.40
C HIS A 523 -28.56 -27.96 -12.12
N TYR A 524 -27.42 -27.67 -11.51
CA TYR A 524 -26.41 -26.72 -12.01
C TYR A 524 -25.32 -27.35 -12.89
N CYS A 525 -25.19 -28.68 -12.87
CA CYS A 525 -24.24 -29.42 -13.71
C CYS A 525 -22.79 -28.87 -13.59
N GLU A 526 -22.09 -28.69 -14.72
CA GLU A 526 -20.72 -28.16 -14.76
C GLU A 526 -20.55 -26.76 -14.13
N LEU A 527 -21.63 -26.03 -13.85
CA LEU A 527 -21.55 -24.74 -13.16
C LEU A 527 -21.10 -24.88 -11.71
N THR A 528 -21.24 -26.05 -11.06
CA THR A 528 -20.69 -26.22 -9.70
C THR A 528 -19.16 -26.19 -9.70
N ALA A 529 -18.52 -26.76 -10.73
CA ALA A 529 -17.09 -26.62 -10.95
C ALA A 529 -16.70 -25.16 -11.22
N LEU A 530 -17.50 -24.44 -12.02
CA LEU A 530 -17.27 -23.02 -12.29
C LEU A 530 -17.35 -22.17 -11.02
N TYR A 531 -18.39 -22.36 -10.21
CA TYR A 531 -18.61 -21.63 -8.97
C TYR A 531 -17.46 -21.90 -7.99
N TRP A 532 -17.09 -23.18 -7.83
CA TRP A 532 -15.97 -23.57 -6.97
C TRP A 532 -14.66 -22.94 -7.44
N GLY A 533 -14.34 -23.01 -8.75
CA GLY A 533 -13.13 -22.39 -9.28
C GLY A 533 -13.15 -20.87 -9.17
N TRP A 534 -14.30 -20.24 -9.36
CA TRP A 534 -14.49 -18.80 -9.18
C TRP A 534 -14.17 -18.37 -7.76
N LYS A 535 -14.67 -19.07 -6.74
CA LYS A 535 -14.49 -18.68 -5.33
C LYS A 535 -13.17 -19.11 -4.72
N ASN A 536 -12.57 -20.22 -5.18
CA ASN A 536 -11.47 -20.87 -4.48
C ASN A 536 -10.13 -20.86 -5.22
N LEU A 537 -10.09 -20.53 -6.52
CA LEU A 537 -8.84 -20.51 -7.29
C LEU A 537 -8.36 -19.09 -7.59
N ASP A 538 -7.08 -18.84 -7.27
CA ASP A 538 -6.34 -17.64 -7.65
C ASP A 538 -5.48 -17.92 -8.90
N VAL A 539 -6.04 -17.60 -10.08
CA VAL A 539 -5.43 -17.86 -11.40
C VAL A 539 -5.68 -16.69 -12.35
N ASP A 540 -4.74 -16.43 -13.27
CA ASP A 540 -4.85 -15.34 -14.25
C ASP A 540 -5.97 -15.59 -15.27
N TYR A 541 -6.10 -16.86 -15.68
CA TYR A 541 -7.09 -17.33 -16.63
C TYR A 541 -7.75 -18.59 -16.12
N LEU A 542 -9.07 -18.57 -16.06
CA LEU A 542 -9.88 -19.73 -15.72
C LEU A 542 -10.70 -20.15 -16.92
N GLY A 543 -10.66 -21.44 -17.24
CA GLY A 543 -11.51 -22.05 -18.23
C GLY A 543 -12.40 -23.13 -17.67
N LEU A 544 -13.49 -23.42 -18.38
CA LEU A 544 -14.39 -24.52 -18.10
C LEU A 544 -14.51 -25.40 -19.33
N CYS A 545 -14.38 -26.72 -19.15
CA CYS A 545 -14.59 -27.74 -20.17
C CYS A 545 -15.35 -28.92 -19.56
N HIS A 546 -16.12 -29.60 -20.39
CA HIS A 546 -16.75 -30.87 -20.02
C HIS A 546 -15.80 -32.02 -20.38
N TYR A 547 -15.71 -33.08 -19.59
CA TYR A 547 -14.76 -34.20 -19.81
C TYR A 547 -14.81 -34.91 -21.19
N ARG A 548 -15.85 -34.63 -21.99
CA ARG A 548 -16.04 -35.17 -23.36
C ARG A 548 -15.78 -34.16 -24.48
N ARG A 549 -15.53 -32.88 -24.16
CA ARG A 549 -15.48 -31.75 -25.10
C ARG A 549 -14.31 -30.83 -24.72
N TYR A 550 -13.38 -30.62 -25.65
CA TYR A 550 -12.21 -29.78 -25.42
C TYR A 550 -12.00 -28.82 -26.60
N PHE A 551 -11.37 -27.68 -26.34
CA PHE A 551 -10.85 -26.81 -27.40
C PHE A 551 -9.84 -27.58 -28.26
N ALA A 552 -9.80 -27.28 -29.55
CA ALA A 552 -8.98 -28.00 -30.52
C ALA A 552 -8.06 -27.07 -31.33
N VAL A 553 -6.93 -27.61 -31.76
CA VAL A 553 -6.00 -26.95 -32.69
C VAL A 553 -6.58 -26.99 -34.12
N ARG A 554 -6.27 -25.99 -34.96
CA ARG A 554 -6.77 -25.86 -36.34
C ARG A 554 -6.24 -26.94 -37.33
N THR A 555 -5.34 -27.83 -36.92
CA THR A 555 -4.71 -28.84 -37.80
C THR A 555 -5.60 -30.07 -38.03
N LEU A 556 -5.58 -30.61 -39.26
CA LEU A 556 -6.46 -31.70 -39.73
C LEU A 556 -5.84 -33.12 -39.66
N ARG A 557 -4.58 -33.28 -39.20
CA ARG A 557 -3.89 -34.58 -39.11
C ARG A 557 -3.68 -35.01 -37.65
N GLY A 558 -3.96 -36.28 -37.34
CA GLY A 558 -3.67 -36.92 -36.03
C GLY A 558 -4.88 -37.55 -35.32
N SER A 559 -4.62 -38.28 -34.23
CA SER A 559 -5.66 -38.87 -33.37
C SER A 559 -6.53 -37.79 -32.71
N LYS A 560 -7.78 -38.09 -32.33
CA LYS A 560 -8.69 -37.13 -31.65
C LYS A 560 -8.07 -36.49 -30.40
N TRP A 561 -7.22 -37.23 -29.68
CA TRP A 561 -6.56 -36.78 -28.46
C TRP A 561 -5.41 -35.81 -28.75
N ASN A 562 -4.73 -35.96 -29.88
CA ASN A 562 -3.63 -35.08 -30.30
C ASN A 562 -4.14 -33.73 -30.86
N ARG A 563 -5.46 -33.61 -31.05
CA ARG A 563 -6.11 -32.39 -31.55
C ARG A 563 -6.55 -31.45 -30.43
N ILE A 564 -6.51 -31.87 -29.17
CA ILE A 564 -6.87 -31.04 -28.02
C ILE A 564 -5.86 -29.89 -27.93
N ALA A 565 -6.35 -28.67 -27.75
CA ALA A 565 -5.52 -27.48 -27.63
C ALA A 565 -4.65 -27.58 -26.38
N ASP A 566 -3.34 -27.53 -26.59
CA ASP A 566 -2.35 -27.45 -25.52
C ASP A 566 -2.24 -26.02 -24.98
N ARG A 567 -1.45 -25.88 -23.91
CA ARG A 567 -1.12 -24.60 -23.29
C ARG A 567 -0.73 -23.56 -24.33
N GLU A 568 0.23 -23.87 -25.20
CA GLU A 568 0.75 -22.92 -26.18
C GLU A 568 -0.33 -22.45 -27.17
N THR A 569 -1.21 -23.35 -27.62
CA THR A 569 -2.32 -23.00 -28.52
C THR A 569 -3.34 -22.11 -27.82
N LEU A 570 -3.66 -22.38 -26.56
CA LEU A 570 -4.58 -21.58 -25.76
C LEU A 570 -4.00 -20.19 -25.50
N GLU A 571 -2.74 -20.11 -25.09
CA GLU A 571 -2.02 -18.86 -24.85
C GLU A 571 -1.92 -17.99 -26.13
N ARG A 572 -1.71 -18.61 -27.31
CA ARG A 572 -1.76 -17.91 -28.60
C ARG A 572 -3.17 -17.38 -28.94
N ALA A 573 -4.22 -18.04 -28.49
CA ALA A 573 -5.61 -17.66 -28.76
C ALA A 573 -6.18 -16.63 -27.76
N ILE A 574 -5.55 -16.48 -26.58
CA ILE A 574 -5.98 -15.64 -25.45
C ILE A 574 -5.96 -14.13 -25.75
N GLY A 575 -5.47 -13.67 -26.91
CA GLY A 575 -5.24 -12.24 -27.21
C GLY A 575 -6.40 -11.27 -26.93
N SER A 576 -7.65 -11.71 -26.97
CA SER A 576 -8.85 -10.90 -26.65
C SER A 576 -9.30 -10.97 -25.18
N GLY A 577 -8.66 -11.79 -24.34
CA GLY A 577 -9.04 -12.08 -22.96
C GLY A 577 -10.12 -13.15 -22.81
N ILE A 578 -10.77 -13.58 -23.90
CA ILE A 578 -11.88 -14.55 -23.91
C ILE A 578 -11.71 -15.54 -25.07
N ILE A 579 -11.72 -16.84 -24.79
CA ILE A 579 -11.81 -17.91 -25.79
C ILE A 579 -13.15 -18.61 -25.67
N LEU A 580 -13.85 -18.74 -26.80
CA LEU A 580 -15.14 -19.43 -26.90
C LEU A 580 -15.10 -20.54 -27.95
N PRO A 581 -15.99 -21.54 -27.88
CA PRO A 581 -16.17 -22.49 -28.97
C PRO A 581 -16.71 -21.75 -30.21
N LYS A 582 -16.58 -22.32 -31.40
CA LYS A 582 -17.29 -21.77 -32.57
C LYS A 582 -18.81 -21.79 -32.37
N LYS A 583 -19.50 -20.71 -32.76
CA LYS A 583 -20.97 -20.65 -32.72
C LYS A 583 -21.59 -21.82 -33.48
N ARG A 584 -22.59 -22.44 -32.87
CA ARG A 584 -23.43 -23.43 -33.55
C ARG A 584 -24.49 -22.71 -34.34
N ARG A 585 -24.60 -23.01 -35.63
CA ARG A 585 -25.64 -22.47 -36.53
C ARG A 585 -26.75 -23.50 -36.71
N TYR A 586 -27.97 -23.10 -36.42
CA TYR A 586 -29.20 -23.82 -36.72
C TYR A 586 -29.80 -23.23 -37.99
N PHE A 587 -30.31 -24.09 -38.89
CA PHE A 587 -30.83 -23.63 -40.18
C PHE A 587 -32.33 -23.30 -40.14
N ILE A 588 -33.06 -23.81 -39.14
CA ILE A 588 -34.54 -23.80 -39.13
C ILE A 588 -35.13 -23.28 -37.80
N GLU A 589 -34.33 -23.17 -36.74
CA GLU A 589 -34.82 -22.83 -35.40
C GLU A 589 -34.04 -21.68 -34.77
N THR A 590 -34.75 -20.82 -34.03
CA THR A 590 -34.14 -19.79 -33.20
C THR A 590 -33.65 -20.40 -31.88
N ASN A 591 -32.79 -19.68 -31.17
CA ASN A 591 -32.31 -20.11 -29.86
C ASN A 591 -33.47 -20.33 -28.86
N TYR A 592 -34.56 -19.57 -28.97
CA TYR A 592 -35.77 -19.77 -28.18
C TYR A 592 -36.54 -21.02 -28.62
N SER A 593 -36.91 -21.15 -29.91
CA SER A 593 -37.72 -22.27 -30.38
C SER A 593 -37.01 -23.62 -30.16
N GLN A 594 -35.69 -23.63 -30.34
CA GLN A 594 -34.85 -24.80 -30.07
C GLN A 594 -34.87 -25.21 -28.59
N TYR A 595 -34.98 -24.25 -27.66
CA TYR A 595 -35.15 -24.56 -26.24
C TYR A 595 -36.56 -25.07 -25.95
N ALA A 596 -37.59 -24.38 -26.42
CA ALA A 596 -38.99 -24.72 -26.16
C ALA A 596 -39.37 -26.12 -26.70
N HIS A 597 -38.71 -26.59 -27.77
CA HIS A 597 -38.89 -27.96 -28.27
C HIS A 597 -38.17 -29.03 -27.43
N ALA A 598 -37.05 -28.66 -26.79
CA ALA A 598 -36.25 -29.56 -25.97
C ALA A 598 -36.70 -29.61 -24.50
N HIS A 599 -37.08 -28.45 -23.95
CA HIS A 599 -37.32 -28.18 -22.53
C HIS A 599 -38.63 -27.39 -22.33
N HIS A 600 -38.83 -26.77 -21.17
CA HIS A 600 -40.03 -26.00 -20.87
C HIS A 600 -39.82 -24.53 -21.25
N ALA A 601 -40.70 -23.96 -22.09
CA ALA A 601 -40.54 -22.57 -22.55
C ALA A 601 -40.57 -21.56 -21.38
N CYS A 602 -41.35 -21.89 -20.33
CA CYS A 602 -41.46 -21.09 -19.12
C CYS A 602 -40.12 -20.83 -18.43
N ASP A 603 -39.10 -21.68 -18.62
CA ASP A 603 -37.78 -21.45 -18.04
C ASP A 603 -37.14 -20.18 -18.61
N LEU A 604 -37.21 -20.01 -19.93
CA LEU A 604 -36.69 -18.83 -20.62
C LEU A 604 -37.62 -17.62 -20.46
N ASP A 605 -38.93 -17.83 -20.40
CA ASP A 605 -39.88 -16.75 -20.16
C ASP A 605 -39.70 -16.17 -18.75
N MET A 606 -39.51 -17.03 -17.74
CA MET A 606 -39.20 -16.62 -16.37
C MET A 606 -37.83 -15.92 -16.31
N THR A 607 -36.81 -16.46 -17.00
CA THR A 607 -35.50 -15.80 -17.11
C THR A 607 -35.65 -14.40 -17.72
N ARG A 608 -36.49 -14.25 -18.76
CA ARG A 608 -36.78 -12.97 -19.38
C ARG A 608 -37.47 -12.01 -18.41
N CYS A 609 -38.44 -12.48 -17.62
CA CYS A 609 -39.10 -11.68 -16.58
C CYS A 609 -38.10 -11.22 -15.51
N ILE A 610 -37.25 -12.13 -15.03
CA ILE A 610 -36.20 -11.82 -14.06
C ILE A 610 -35.24 -10.76 -14.60
N LEU A 611 -34.81 -10.89 -15.86
CA LEU A 611 -33.97 -9.88 -16.50
C LEU A 611 -34.73 -8.56 -16.69
N ALA A 612 -36.01 -8.58 -17.05
CA ALA A 612 -36.80 -7.35 -17.17
C ALA A 612 -36.97 -6.62 -15.83
N GLU A 613 -37.11 -7.35 -14.73
CA GLU A 613 -37.30 -6.78 -13.39
C GLU A 613 -35.98 -6.31 -12.75
N ARG A 614 -34.92 -7.11 -12.81
CA ARG A 614 -33.67 -6.87 -12.07
C ARG A 614 -32.50 -6.40 -12.94
N TRP A 615 -32.48 -6.76 -14.23
CA TRP A 615 -31.38 -6.44 -15.15
C TRP A 615 -31.90 -5.92 -16.51
N PRO A 616 -32.70 -4.83 -16.52
CA PRO A 616 -33.42 -4.40 -17.73
C PRO A 616 -32.48 -4.04 -18.90
N THR A 617 -31.22 -3.67 -18.60
CA THR A 617 -30.17 -3.42 -19.60
C THR A 617 -29.80 -4.66 -20.43
N TYR A 618 -29.97 -5.86 -19.89
CA TYR A 618 -29.69 -7.13 -20.58
C TYR A 618 -30.87 -7.61 -21.42
N LEU A 619 -32.08 -7.09 -21.20
CA LEU A 619 -33.30 -7.53 -21.89
C LEU A 619 -33.23 -7.35 -23.43
N PRO A 620 -32.72 -6.22 -23.98
CA PRO A 620 -32.56 -6.09 -25.43
C PRO A 620 -31.60 -7.11 -26.03
N ALA A 621 -30.50 -7.41 -25.33
CA ALA A 621 -29.55 -8.43 -25.75
C ALA A 621 -30.17 -9.84 -25.66
N PHE A 622 -30.91 -10.12 -24.60
CA PHE A 622 -31.64 -11.37 -24.42
C PHE A 622 -32.60 -11.61 -25.57
N ASP A 623 -33.46 -10.64 -25.89
CA ASP A 623 -34.43 -10.76 -26.97
C ASP A 623 -33.76 -10.94 -28.35
N ARG A 624 -32.63 -10.25 -28.61
CA ARG A 624 -31.85 -10.46 -29.83
C ARG A 624 -31.25 -11.86 -29.90
N VAL A 625 -30.59 -12.32 -28.83
CA VAL A 625 -29.95 -13.65 -28.78
C VAL A 625 -30.99 -14.74 -28.95
N MET A 626 -32.17 -14.61 -28.33
CA MET A 626 -33.26 -15.58 -28.43
C MET A 626 -33.85 -15.71 -29.84
N ARG A 627 -33.87 -14.62 -30.63
CA ARG A 627 -34.35 -14.62 -32.03
C ARG A 627 -33.32 -15.14 -33.03
N ARG A 628 -32.04 -15.18 -32.70
CA ARG A 628 -30.99 -15.64 -33.63
C ARG A 628 -31.02 -17.16 -33.78
N THR A 629 -30.54 -17.61 -34.93
CA THR A 629 -30.36 -19.03 -35.25
C THR A 629 -28.92 -19.51 -34.97
N SER A 630 -28.13 -18.74 -34.24
CA SER A 630 -26.79 -19.14 -33.83
C SER A 630 -26.45 -18.68 -32.42
N GLY A 631 -25.53 -19.39 -31.76
CA GLY A 631 -25.02 -19.02 -30.45
C GLY A 631 -23.84 -19.90 -30.01
N HIS A 632 -23.09 -19.41 -29.04
CA HIS A 632 -22.10 -20.21 -28.34
C HIS A 632 -22.86 -21.22 -27.48
N ARG A 633 -22.64 -22.50 -27.76
CA ARG A 633 -23.25 -23.58 -27.01
C ARG A 633 -22.21 -24.19 -26.10
N PHE A 634 -22.67 -24.84 -25.04
CA PHE A 634 -21.86 -25.34 -23.93
C PHE A 634 -21.41 -24.23 -22.98
N ASN A 635 -21.42 -24.52 -21.68
CA ASN A 635 -20.73 -23.71 -20.66
C ASN A 635 -19.22 -23.96 -20.78
N MET A 636 -18.63 -23.54 -21.91
CA MET A 636 -17.24 -23.81 -22.25
C MET A 636 -16.58 -22.53 -22.72
N PHE A 637 -15.56 -22.09 -22.01
CA PHE A 637 -14.82 -20.86 -22.28
C PHE A 637 -13.46 -20.89 -21.60
N VAL A 638 -12.58 -19.96 -21.96
CA VAL A 638 -11.42 -19.55 -21.16
C VAL A 638 -11.48 -18.04 -21.04
N MET A 639 -11.47 -17.50 -19.83
CA MET A 639 -11.60 -16.07 -19.58
C MET A 639 -10.49 -15.59 -18.65
N ARG A 640 -10.05 -14.34 -18.87
CA ARG A 640 -9.21 -13.62 -17.91
C ARG A 640 -9.99 -13.37 -16.62
N ARG A 641 -9.31 -13.39 -15.47
CA ARG A 641 -9.92 -13.37 -14.15
C ARG A 641 -10.89 -12.19 -13.91
N ASP A 642 -10.48 -10.98 -14.24
CA ASP A 642 -11.31 -9.75 -14.12
C ASP A 642 -12.63 -9.84 -14.90
N ILE A 643 -12.59 -10.41 -16.10
CA ILE A 643 -13.76 -10.61 -16.98
C ILE A 643 -14.65 -11.72 -16.41
N LEU A 644 -14.03 -12.82 -15.96
CA LEU A 644 -14.71 -13.96 -15.35
C LEU A 644 -15.47 -13.54 -14.10
N ASP A 645 -14.87 -12.71 -13.23
CA ASP A 645 -15.48 -12.30 -11.96
C ASP A 645 -16.78 -11.53 -12.18
N VAL A 646 -16.80 -10.61 -13.15
CA VAL A 646 -18.01 -9.88 -13.54
C VAL A 646 -19.06 -10.81 -14.15
N TYR A 647 -18.64 -11.76 -15.01
CA TYR A 647 -19.55 -12.73 -15.61
C TYR A 647 -20.18 -13.66 -14.57
N CYS A 648 -19.37 -14.26 -13.69
CA CYS A 648 -19.83 -15.19 -12.67
C CYS A 648 -20.74 -14.51 -11.66
N SER A 649 -20.40 -13.30 -11.20
CA SER A 649 -21.27 -12.55 -10.29
C SER A 649 -22.65 -12.34 -10.89
N TRP A 650 -22.72 -11.84 -12.14
CA TRP A 650 -24.00 -11.64 -12.82
C TRP A 650 -24.74 -12.95 -13.10
N LEU A 651 -24.04 -13.97 -13.61
CA LEU A 651 -24.64 -15.24 -13.98
C LEU A 651 -25.28 -15.93 -12.77
N PHE A 652 -24.54 -16.07 -11.68
CA PHE A 652 -25.03 -16.79 -10.51
C PHE A 652 -26.15 -16.04 -9.81
N ASP A 653 -26.13 -14.70 -9.79
CA ASP A 653 -27.24 -13.91 -9.25
C ASP A 653 -28.54 -14.14 -10.06
N VAL A 654 -28.45 -14.17 -11.39
CA VAL A 654 -29.59 -14.47 -12.27
C VAL A 654 -30.10 -15.90 -12.03
N LEU A 655 -29.19 -16.88 -11.92
CA LEU A 655 -29.56 -18.27 -11.73
C LEU A 655 -30.16 -18.55 -10.35
N PHE A 656 -29.65 -17.91 -9.28
CA PHE A 656 -30.23 -18.03 -7.94
C PHE A 656 -31.62 -17.39 -7.86
N GLU A 657 -31.84 -16.28 -8.56
CA GLU A 657 -33.18 -15.69 -8.67
C GLU A 657 -34.13 -16.59 -9.48
N LEU A 658 -33.62 -17.25 -10.53
CA LEU A 658 -34.41 -18.21 -11.29
C LEU A 658 -34.75 -19.44 -10.45
N GLU A 659 -33.81 -19.95 -9.66
CA GLU A 659 -34.02 -21.06 -8.74
C GLU A 659 -35.06 -20.72 -7.66
N ALA A 660 -35.08 -19.47 -7.17
CA ALA A 660 -36.05 -19.03 -6.17
C ALA A 660 -37.49 -18.92 -6.72
N ARG A 661 -37.66 -18.76 -8.05
CA ARG A 661 -38.96 -18.48 -8.68
C ARG A 661 -39.50 -19.63 -9.53
N LEU A 662 -38.65 -20.54 -9.98
CA LEU A 662 -39.01 -21.61 -10.89
C LEU A 662 -39.31 -22.90 -10.10
N ASP A 663 -40.53 -23.39 -10.20
CA ASP A 663 -40.91 -24.69 -9.63
C ASP A 663 -40.52 -25.83 -10.58
N ILE A 664 -39.59 -26.67 -10.13
CA ILE A 664 -39.04 -27.79 -10.92
C ILE A 664 -39.45 -29.17 -10.37
N ARG A 665 -40.42 -29.24 -9.44
CA ARG A 665 -40.81 -30.51 -8.78
C ARG A 665 -41.27 -31.58 -9.76
N ASP A 666 -41.96 -31.19 -10.83
CA ASP A 666 -42.47 -32.10 -11.85
C ASP A 666 -41.47 -32.36 -12.99
N TYR A 667 -40.24 -31.84 -12.89
CA TYR A 667 -39.25 -31.98 -13.96
C TYR A 667 -38.63 -33.38 -13.90
N ASN A 668 -38.55 -34.05 -15.05
CA ASN A 668 -37.74 -35.26 -15.16
C ASN A 668 -36.25 -34.93 -14.95
N THR A 669 -35.43 -35.96 -14.69
CA THR A 669 -34.00 -35.80 -14.39
C THR A 669 -33.20 -35.02 -15.44
N ASN A 670 -33.64 -35.02 -16.71
CA ASN A 670 -32.99 -34.23 -17.75
C ASN A 670 -33.43 -32.77 -17.69
N ASP A 671 -34.73 -32.49 -17.58
CA ASP A 671 -35.26 -31.13 -17.52
C ASP A 671 -34.89 -30.41 -16.21
N ALA A 672 -34.69 -31.16 -15.12
CA ALA A 672 -34.21 -30.65 -13.83
C ALA A 672 -32.83 -29.96 -13.90
N ARG A 673 -32.08 -30.14 -15.00
CA ARG A 673 -30.78 -29.49 -15.29
C ARG A 673 -30.93 -28.08 -15.87
N VAL A 674 -32.10 -27.46 -15.63
CA VAL A 674 -32.56 -26.21 -16.23
C VAL A 674 -31.53 -25.09 -16.15
N PHE A 675 -30.90 -24.88 -14.98
CA PHE A 675 -29.94 -23.78 -14.77
C PHE A 675 -28.72 -23.90 -15.66
N GLY A 676 -28.21 -25.12 -15.86
CA GLY A 676 -27.13 -25.40 -16.81
C GLY A 676 -27.51 -25.13 -18.27
N PHE A 677 -28.77 -25.37 -18.66
CA PHE A 677 -29.23 -25.10 -20.04
C PHE A 677 -29.55 -23.63 -20.30
N VAL A 678 -30.02 -22.91 -19.28
CA VAL A 678 -30.26 -21.47 -19.34
C VAL A 678 -28.93 -20.73 -19.40
N SER A 679 -27.94 -21.10 -18.58
CA SER A 679 -26.61 -20.47 -18.57
C SER A 679 -25.91 -20.53 -19.93
N GLU A 680 -26.07 -21.63 -20.69
CA GLU A 680 -25.51 -21.76 -22.03
C GLU A 680 -25.96 -20.63 -22.98
N ARG A 681 -27.15 -20.06 -22.76
CA ARG A 681 -27.70 -18.97 -23.58
C ARG A 681 -27.33 -17.60 -23.01
N LEU A 682 -27.26 -17.48 -21.69
CA LEU A 682 -26.95 -16.23 -21.00
C LEU A 682 -25.54 -15.72 -21.28
N LEU A 683 -24.59 -16.61 -21.62
CA LEU A 683 -23.24 -16.19 -22.02
C LEU A 683 -23.26 -15.22 -23.22
N ASP A 684 -24.01 -15.54 -24.28
CA ASP A 684 -24.15 -14.65 -25.45
C ASP A 684 -24.86 -13.34 -25.11
N VAL A 685 -25.86 -13.40 -24.22
CA VAL A 685 -26.59 -12.23 -23.73
C VAL A 685 -25.65 -11.28 -23.00
N TRP A 686 -24.80 -11.84 -22.14
CA TRP A 686 -23.80 -11.08 -21.40
C TRP A 686 -22.78 -10.43 -22.32
N LEU A 687 -22.16 -11.22 -23.21
CA LEU A 687 -21.15 -10.73 -24.16
C LEU A 687 -21.66 -9.60 -25.05
N GLU A 688 -22.92 -9.70 -25.52
CA GLU A 688 -23.55 -8.64 -26.33
C GLU A 688 -23.86 -7.38 -25.53
N THR A 689 -24.20 -7.51 -24.25
CA THR A 689 -24.54 -6.38 -23.41
C THR A 689 -23.30 -5.53 -23.10
N ILE A 690 -22.16 -6.18 -22.82
CA ILE A 690 -20.91 -5.50 -22.49
C ILE A 690 -20.04 -5.16 -23.71
N GLY A 691 -20.39 -5.65 -24.91
CA GLY A 691 -19.61 -5.42 -26.13
C GLY A 691 -18.23 -6.10 -26.15
N ALA A 692 -18.10 -7.27 -25.53
CA ALA A 692 -16.81 -7.94 -25.37
C ALA A 692 -16.29 -8.57 -26.68
N THR A 693 -15.00 -8.41 -26.95
CA THR A 693 -14.29 -9.12 -28.02
C THR A 693 -13.83 -10.50 -27.54
N TYR A 694 -13.91 -11.52 -28.41
CA TYR A 694 -13.53 -12.89 -28.06
C TYR A 694 -12.91 -13.63 -29.27
N THR A 695 -12.16 -14.69 -29.00
CA THR A 695 -11.54 -15.58 -30.00
C THR A 695 -12.28 -16.92 -30.06
N GLU A 696 -12.70 -17.36 -31.26
CA GLU A 696 -13.36 -18.68 -31.42
C GLU A 696 -12.38 -19.81 -31.78
N LEU A 697 -12.44 -20.92 -31.04
CA LEU A 697 -11.70 -22.16 -31.33
C LEU A 697 -12.63 -23.34 -31.68
N PRO A 698 -12.20 -24.28 -32.54
CA PRO A 698 -12.96 -25.50 -32.80
C PRO A 698 -13.00 -26.41 -31.55
N VAL A 699 -13.99 -27.31 -31.49
CA VAL A 699 -14.18 -28.24 -30.37
C VAL A 699 -14.01 -29.70 -30.84
N VAL A 700 -13.28 -30.50 -30.08
CA VAL A 700 -13.14 -31.95 -30.30
C VAL A 700 -13.99 -32.75 -29.31
N PHE A 701 -14.66 -33.79 -29.81
CA PHE A 701 -15.47 -34.71 -29.01
C PHE A 701 -14.76 -36.05 -28.87
N THR A 702 -14.48 -36.47 -27.65
CA THR A 702 -13.68 -37.67 -27.37
C THR A 702 -14.46 -38.97 -27.60
N GLU A 703 -15.77 -38.96 -27.41
CA GLU A 703 -16.65 -40.12 -27.64
C GLU A 703 -17.27 -40.12 -29.06
N LYS A 704 -17.68 -41.30 -29.56
CA LYS A 704 -18.38 -41.44 -30.84
C LYS A 704 -19.77 -40.79 -30.76
N GLN A 705 -20.06 -39.84 -31.64
CA GLN A 705 -21.40 -39.26 -31.75
C GLN A 705 -22.24 -40.09 -32.72
N ASN A 706 -23.34 -40.68 -32.23
CA ASN A 706 -24.31 -41.34 -33.09
C ASN A 706 -25.25 -40.29 -33.71
N TRP A 707 -24.91 -39.85 -34.93
CA TRP A 707 -25.64 -38.80 -35.65
C TRP A 707 -27.04 -39.23 -36.07
N ILE A 708 -27.26 -40.53 -36.31
CA ILE A 708 -28.56 -41.09 -36.68
C ILE A 708 -29.54 -40.99 -35.51
N ASN A 709 -29.12 -41.40 -34.31
CA ASN A 709 -29.96 -41.28 -33.10
C ASN A 709 -30.20 -39.81 -32.70
N LYS A 710 -29.21 -38.92 -32.86
CA LYS A 710 -29.38 -37.48 -32.59
C LYS A 710 -30.31 -36.80 -33.59
N GLY A 711 -30.18 -37.12 -34.87
CA GLY A 711 -31.06 -36.62 -35.94
C GLY A 711 -32.48 -37.12 -35.78
N GLY A 712 -32.66 -38.42 -35.49
CA GLY A 712 -33.94 -39.04 -35.20
C GLY A 712 -34.61 -38.45 -33.95
N ALA A 713 -33.88 -38.25 -32.85
CA ALA A 713 -34.42 -37.60 -31.64
C ALA A 713 -34.76 -36.11 -31.86
N PHE A 714 -34.03 -35.41 -32.73
CA PHE A 714 -34.33 -34.02 -33.11
C PHE A 714 -35.62 -33.95 -33.94
N LEU A 715 -35.76 -34.79 -34.97
CA LEU A 715 -36.98 -34.88 -35.79
C LEU A 715 -38.18 -35.34 -34.95
N LYS A 716 -38.00 -36.34 -34.07
CA LYS A 716 -39.05 -36.79 -33.14
C LYS A 716 -39.52 -35.66 -32.21
N ARG A 717 -38.61 -34.84 -31.66
CA ARG A 717 -39.00 -33.67 -30.84
C ARG A 717 -39.71 -32.59 -31.64
N LYS A 718 -39.28 -32.35 -32.88
CA LYS A 718 -39.88 -31.34 -33.76
C LYS A 718 -41.30 -31.71 -34.20
N PHE A 719 -41.55 -32.99 -34.51
CA PHE A 719 -42.84 -33.43 -35.08
C PHE A 719 -43.77 -34.15 -34.09
N MET A 720 -43.27 -34.88 -33.08
CA MET A 720 -44.15 -35.58 -32.11
C MET A 720 -44.56 -34.73 -30.91
N ARG A 721 -43.73 -33.78 -30.45
CA ARG A 721 -44.01 -33.00 -29.22
C ARG A 721 -44.97 -31.82 -29.44
N GLN A 722 -45.21 -31.42 -30.70
CA GLN A 722 -46.27 -30.46 -31.05
C GLN A 722 -47.67 -30.97 -30.70
N ASN A 723 -47.89 -32.28 -30.72
CA ASN A 723 -49.21 -32.87 -30.42
C ASN A 723 -49.46 -33.13 -28.92
N GLN A 724 -48.42 -33.30 -28.09
CA GLN A 724 -48.60 -33.55 -26.65
C GLN A 724 -48.71 -32.27 -25.80
N LYS A 725 -48.12 -31.13 -26.21
CA LYS A 725 -48.20 -29.87 -25.42
C LYS A 725 -49.40 -28.99 -25.75
N LYS A 726 -50.19 -29.30 -26.78
CA LYS A 726 -51.47 -28.62 -27.03
C LYS A 726 -52.53 -28.93 -25.96
N ALA A 727 -52.33 -30.00 -25.16
CA ALA A 727 -53.21 -30.38 -24.05
C ALA A 727 -52.77 -29.83 -22.68
N MET A 728 -51.56 -29.25 -22.54
CA MET A 728 -51.04 -28.75 -21.25
C MET A 728 -50.97 -27.22 -21.17
N ASN A 729 -51.13 -26.53 -22.30
CA ASN A 729 -51.18 -25.06 -22.37
C ASN A 729 -52.57 -24.47 -22.04
N ALA A 730 -53.47 -25.24 -21.43
CA ALA A 730 -54.80 -24.78 -21.01
C ALA A 730 -54.87 -24.28 -19.55
N SER A 731 -53.77 -24.28 -18.79
CA SER A 731 -53.80 -23.99 -17.35
C SER A 731 -52.70 -23.03 -16.84
N ILE A 732 -52.24 -22.08 -17.66
CA ILE A 732 -51.45 -20.94 -17.16
C ILE A 732 -52.01 -19.65 -17.76
N ARG A 733 -52.98 -19.05 -17.06
CA ARG A 733 -53.43 -17.68 -17.30
C ARG A 733 -52.34 -16.73 -16.79
N LEU A 734 -51.70 -15.98 -17.69
CA LEU A 734 -50.94 -14.78 -17.34
C LEU A 734 -51.96 -13.70 -16.90
N PRO A 735 -51.82 -13.08 -15.72
CA PRO A 735 -52.80 -12.11 -15.25
C PRO A 735 -52.60 -10.77 -15.97
N HIS A 736 -53.68 -10.30 -16.58
CA HIS A 736 -53.85 -8.94 -17.05
C HIS A 736 -54.74 -8.19 -16.04
N LYS A 737 -54.28 -6.98 -15.66
CA LYS A 737 -55.01 -5.86 -15.03
C LYS A 737 -55.77 -6.04 -13.69
N SER A 738 -55.37 -5.13 -12.80
CA SER A 738 -56.16 -4.30 -11.86
C SER A 738 -56.86 -4.90 -10.63
N THR A 739 -56.60 -4.18 -9.53
CA THR A 739 -57.47 -3.84 -8.38
C THR A 739 -57.64 -4.82 -7.21
N LYS A 740 -57.17 -4.33 -6.04
CA LYS A 740 -57.66 -4.50 -4.65
C LYS A 740 -58.06 -5.91 -4.19
N LEU A 741 -57.33 -6.45 -3.20
CA LEU A 741 -57.88 -6.66 -1.85
C LEU A 741 -56.82 -7.14 -0.85
N GLU A 742 -57.02 -6.69 0.37
CA GLU A 742 -56.24 -6.94 1.58
C GLU A 742 -56.35 -8.39 2.11
N LYS A 743 -55.39 -8.70 3.01
CA LYS A 743 -55.46 -9.60 4.18
C LYS A 743 -55.83 -11.07 3.96
N PHE A 744 -54.82 -11.94 4.09
CA PHE A 744 -54.84 -13.05 5.05
C PHE A 744 -53.40 -13.31 5.53
N GLY A 745 -53.19 -13.23 6.84
CA GLY A 745 -51.88 -13.37 7.46
C GLY A 745 -51.51 -14.82 7.73
N VAL A 746 -50.21 -15.12 7.55
CA VAL A 746 -49.51 -16.15 8.32
C VAL A 746 -48.19 -15.55 8.77
N LYS A 747 -48.11 -15.32 10.09
CA LYS A 747 -46.93 -14.94 10.87
C LYS A 747 -46.36 -16.23 11.47
N ARG A 748 -45.01 -16.30 11.58
CA ARG A 748 -44.14 -17.31 12.22
C ARG A 748 -43.58 -18.42 11.33
N LEU A 749 -42.31 -18.26 10.93
CA LEU A 749 -41.25 -19.27 11.11
C LEU A 749 -39.85 -18.80 10.66
N LEU A 750 -39.51 -17.52 10.79
CA LEU A 750 -38.14 -17.02 10.56
C LEU A 750 -37.85 -15.82 11.48
N ASP A 751 -37.88 -16.06 12.79
CA ASP A 751 -37.29 -15.17 13.79
C ASP A 751 -36.53 -16.04 14.78
N SER A 752 -35.28 -16.33 14.46
CA SER A 752 -34.20 -16.54 15.42
C SER A 752 -32.89 -16.68 14.63
N ASP A 753 -32.02 -15.69 14.81
CA ASP A 753 -30.59 -15.69 14.47
C ASP A 753 -30.19 -15.31 13.03
N ALA A 754 -30.24 -14.01 12.73
CA ALA A 754 -29.04 -13.18 12.45
C ALA A 754 -29.44 -11.81 11.87
N GLN A 755 -29.30 -10.77 12.69
CA GLN A 755 -29.51 -9.34 12.44
C GLN A 755 -28.65 -8.83 11.24
N GLY A 756 -29.04 -7.89 10.38
CA GLY A 756 -30.27 -7.13 10.20
C GLY A 756 -30.14 -6.25 8.94
N PHE A 757 -31.15 -6.28 8.05
CA PHE A 757 -31.37 -5.28 7.00
C PHE A 757 -32.81 -4.78 7.13
N VAL A 758 -32.95 -3.55 7.61
CA VAL A 758 -34.24 -2.85 7.70
C VAL A 758 -34.66 -2.42 6.29
N ARG A 759 -35.84 -2.84 5.80
CA ARG A 759 -36.50 -2.22 4.64
C ARG A 759 -36.83 -0.76 5.00
N LYS A 760 -36.22 0.20 4.29
CA LYS A 760 -36.48 1.64 4.48
C LYS A 760 -37.81 2.08 3.85
N PRO A 761 -38.52 3.05 4.44
CA PRO A 761 -39.73 3.66 3.87
C PRO A 761 -39.45 4.45 2.57
N ASP A 762 -40.49 4.63 1.74
CA ASP A 762 -40.49 5.40 0.48
C ASP A 762 -40.37 6.91 0.75
N ILE A 763 -39.20 7.35 1.22
CA ILE A 763 -38.89 8.75 1.54
C ILE A 763 -38.40 9.46 0.27
N LEU A 764 -39.08 10.52 -0.15
CA LEU A 764 -38.63 11.30 -1.30
C LEU A 764 -37.43 12.18 -0.92
N VAL A 765 -36.35 12.14 -1.69
CA VAL A 765 -35.19 13.03 -1.55
C VAL A 765 -35.10 13.97 -2.75
N SER A 766 -35.06 15.29 -2.52
CA SER A 766 -34.84 16.29 -3.56
C SER A 766 -33.36 16.64 -3.66
N VAL A 767 -32.75 16.39 -4.82
CA VAL A 767 -31.39 16.81 -5.17
C VAL A 767 -31.46 18.12 -5.94
N LEU A 768 -30.92 19.19 -5.36
CA LEU A 768 -30.99 20.55 -5.88
C LEU A 768 -29.67 20.92 -6.56
N ILE A 769 -29.76 21.35 -7.83
CA ILE A 769 -28.60 21.63 -8.68
C ILE A 769 -28.74 23.05 -9.27
N PRO A 770 -28.13 24.09 -8.67
CA PRO A 770 -28.06 25.40 -9.29
C PRO A 770 -27.06 25.38 -10.46
N ILE A 771 -27.43 25.94 -11.60
CA ILE A 771 -26.57 26.01 -12.79
C ILE A 771 -26.46 27.46 -13.30
N TYR A 772 -25.27 27.82 -13.76
CA TYR A 772 -25.01 29.06 -14.50
C TYR A 772 -23.76 28.88 -15.35
N ASN A 773 -23.92 28.82 -16.68
CA ASN A 773 -22.83 28.64 -17.64
C ASN A 773 -21.91 27.43 -17.34
N SER A 774 -22.51 26.26 -17.11
CA SER A 774 -21.86 25.01 -16.71
C SER A 774 -21.80 23.96 -17.84
N GLU A 775 -21.81 24.36 -19.12
CA GLU A 775 -21.89 23.45 -20.30
C GLU A 775 -20.85 22.32 -20.24
N ALA A 776 -19.63 22.62 -19.78
CA ALA A 776 -18.52 21.67 -19.73
C ALA A 776 -18.70 20.54 -18.69
N TYR A 777 -19.56 20.72 -17.69
CA TYR A 777 -19.58 19.85 -16.49
C TYR A 777 -20.94 19.24 -16.18
N ILE A 778 -22.03 19.93 -16.55
CA ILE A 778 -23.39 19.56 -16.13
C ILE A 778 -23.83 18.16 -16.59
N ASP A 779 -23.35 17.67 -17.75
CA ASP A 779 -23.63 16.30 -18.22
C ASP A 779 -23.09 15.24 -17.24
N ARG A 780 -21.87 15.42 -16.73
CA ARG A 780 -21.27 14.49 -15.75
C ARG A 780 -22.00 14.54 -14.41
N CYS A 781 -22.34 15.75 -13.95
CA CYS A 781 -23.09 15.95 -12.72
C CYS A 781 -24.42 15.19 -12.77
N LEU A 782 -25.26 15.45 -13.78
CA LEU A 782 -26.57 14.81 -13.93
C LEU A 782 -26.48 13.29 -14.06
N ARG A 783 -25.51 12.76 -14.84
CA ARG A 783 -25.31 11.29 -14.93
C ARG A 783 -25.02 10.65 -13.59
N SER A 784 -24.23 11.30 -12.73
CA SER A 784 -23.91 10.76 -11.40
C SER A 784 -25.12 10.69 -10.47
N ILE A 785 -26.08 11.62 -10.62
CA ILE A 785 -27.34 11.60 -9.87
C ILE A 785 -28.33 10.58 -10.45
N GLN A 786 -28.37 10.41 -11.77
CA GLN A 786 -29.21 9.39 -12.39
C GLN A 786 -28.83 7.96 -11.99
N GLN A 787 -27.54 7.74 -11.71
CA GLN A 787 -26.95 6.44 -11.33
C GLN A 787 -27.04 6.12 -9.83
N GLN A 788 -27.73 6.94 -9.04
CA GLN A 788 -27.90 6.66 -7.61
C GLN A 788 -28.61 5.32 -7.37
N SER A 789 -28.11 4.55 -6.40
CA SER A 789 -28.72 3.31 -5.91
C SER A 789 -30.07 3.55 -5.23
N TYR A 790 -30.27 4.74 -4.66
CA TYR A 790 -31.55 5.18 -4.13
C TYR A 790 -32.46 5.70 -5.24
N SER A 791 -33.64 5.09 -5.42
CA SER A 791 -34.51 5.35 -6.56
C SER A 791 -35.53 6.48 -6.34
N CYS A 792 -35.96 6.73 -5.09
CA CYS A 792 -36.98 7.71 -4.74
C CYS A 792 -36.40 9.14 -4.70
N LEU A 793 -36.06 9.67 -5.89
CA LEU A 793 -35.42 10.96 -6.07
C LEU A 793 -36.27 11.93 -6.88
N GLU A 794 -36.22 13.20 -6.49
CA GLU A 794 -36.51 14.35 -7.35
C GLU A 794 -35.18 15.05 -7.65
N ILE A 795 -34.93 15.41 -8.91
CA ILE A 795 -33.74 16.17 -9.31
C ILE A 795 -34.21 17.53 -9.80
N LEU A 796 -34.00 18.58 -9.01
CA LEU A 796 -34.44 19.93 -9.32
C LEU A 796 -33.25 20.77 -9.78
N VAL A 797 -33.21 21.06 -11.08
CA VAL A 797 -32.21 21.92 -11.70
C VAL A 797 -32.76 23.35 -11.75
N VAL A 798 -32.01 24.32 -11.23
CA VAL A 798 -32.37 25.74 -11.29
C VAL A 798 -31.35 26.48 -12.14
N ASP A 799 -31.78 26.86 -13.35
CA ASP A 799 -31.00 27.67 -14.28
C ASP A 799 -31.10 29.15 -13.94
N ASP A 800 -29.98 29.73 -13.51
CA ASP A 800 -29.86 31.15 -13.15
C ASP A 800 -29.54 32.02 -14.38
N GLY A 801 -30.22 31.74 -15.50
CA GLY A 801 -30.10 32.49 -16.75
C GLY A 801 -28.82 32.21 -17.52
N SER A 802 -28.47 30.93 -17.72
CA SER A 802 -27.31 30.54 -18.53
C SER A 802 -27.44 31.02 -19.98
N VAL A 803 -26.33 31.47 -20.56
CA VAL A 803 -26.25 31.94 -21.95
C VAL A 803 -25.54 30.96 -22.88
N ASP A 804 -24.97 29.89 -22.32
CA ASP A 804 -24.34 28.78 -23.04
C ASP A 804 -25.33 27.61 -23.24
N LYS A 805 -24.84 26.41 -23.59
CA LYS A 805 -25.71 25.25 -23.82
C LYS A 805 -26.11 24.49 -22.54
N SER A 806 -25.87 25.04 -21.35
CA SER A 806 -26.21 24.37 -20.09
C SER A 806 -27.68 23.97 -20.02
N LEU A 807 -28.58 24.91 -20.33
CA LEU A 807 -30.03 24.66 -20.30
C LEU A 807 -30.44 23.58 -21.31
N GLN A 808 -29.91 23.62 -22.54
CA GLN A 808 -30.19 22.63 -23.58
C GLN A 808 -29.75 21.22 -23.17
N ILE A 809 -28.61 21.10 -22.47
CA ILE A 809 -28.15 19.82 -21.93
C ILE A 809 -29.15 19.32 -20.88
N CYS A 810 -29.55 20.16 -19.93
CA CYS A 810 -30.51 19.80 -18.89
C CYS A 810 -31.86 19.37 -19.47
N GLU A 811 -32.40 20.10 -20.46
CA GLU A 811 -33.66 19.75 -21.14
C GLU A 811 -33.60 18.37 -21.79
N LYS A 812 -32.46 18.01 -22.39
CA LYS A 812 -32.25 16.67 -22.96
C LYS A 812 -32.30 15.58 -21.89
N PHE A 813 -31.75 15.84 -20.70
CA PHE A 813 -31.84 14.90 -19.57
C PHE A 813 -33.26 14.81 -19.02
N ALA A 814 -33.97 15.94 -18.88
CA ALA A 814 -35.36 15.97 -18.41
C ALA A 814 -36.33 15.25 -19.36
N ALA A 815 -36.08 15.29 -20.67
CA ALA A 815 -36.85 14.52 -21.64
C ALA A 815 -36.67 12.99 -21.48
N ALA A 816 -35.52 12.55 -20.94
CA ALA A 816 -35.19 11.14 -20.77
C ALA A 816 -35.49 10.59 -19.37
N ASP A 817 -35.59 11.46 -18.35
CA ASP A 817 -35.78 11.08 -16.95
C ASP A 817 -36.82 11.97 -16.28
N THR A 818 -37.98 11.39 -15.98
CA THR A 818 -39.14 12.09 -15.41
C THR A 818 -38.91 12.60 -13.99
N ARG A 819 -37.81 12.20 -13.33
CA ARG A 819 -37.42 12.72 -12.00
C ARG A 819 -36.81 14.11 -12.09
N ILE A 820 -36.34 14.52 -13.27
CA ILE A 820 -35.64 15.80 -13.47
C ILE A 820 -36.68 16.89 -13.78
N ARG A 821 -36.68 17.93 -12.96
CA ARG A 821 -37.46 19.17 -13.13
C ARG A 821 -36.51 20.33 -13.32
N ILE A 822 -36.83 21.22 -14.25
CA ILE A 822 -36.03 22.40 -14.55
C ILE A 822 -36.85 23.65 -14.23
N LEU A 823 -36.23 24.59 -13.52
CA LEU A 823 -36.74 25.95 -13.31
C LEU A 823 -35.73 26.92 -13.89
N SER A 824 -36.20 27.94 -14.60
CA SER A 824 -35.35 29.01 -15.11
C SER A 824 -35.73 30.34 -14.47
N GLN A 825 -34.72 31.11 -14.08
CA GLN A 825 -34.89 32.45 -13.53
C GLN A 825 -33.90 33.42 -14.20
N LYS A 826 -34.16 34.72 -14.08
CA LYS A 826 -33.15 35.73 -14.46
C LYS A 826 -31.96 35.62 -13.52
N ASN A 827 -30.75 35.83 -14.04
CA ASN A 827 -29.52 35.75 -13.27
C ASN A 827 -29.58 36.65 -12.02
N ARG A 828 -29.53 36.02 -10.85
CA ARG A 828 -29.58 36.66 -9.53
C ARG A 828 -28.53 36.11 -8.56
N GLY A 829 -27.65 35.25 -9.05
CA GLY A 829 -26.57 34.62 -8.30
C GLY A 829 -26.99 33.30 -7.65
N VAL A 830 -25.97 32.52 -7.28
CA VAL A 830 -26.13 31.16 -6.72
C VAL A 830 -27.02 31.10 -5.48
N SER A 831 -26.97 32.11 -4.60
CA SER A 831 -27.84 32.19 -3.43
C SER A 831 -29.32 32.24 -3.83
N ALA A 832 -29.68 33.05 -4.82
CA ALA A 832 -31.05 33.13 -5.31
C ALA A 832 -31.48 31.80 -5.95
N ALA A 833 -30.61 31.17 -6.73
CA ALA A 833 -30.88 29.86 -7.33
C ALA A 833 -31.11 28.77 -6.27
N ARG A 834 -30.30 28.71 -5.21
CA ARG A 834 -30.49 27.77 -4.09
C ARG A 834 -31.78 28.03 -3.33
N ASN A 835 -32.10 29.30 -3.06
CA ASN A 835 -33.34 29.68 -2.41
C ASN A 835 -34.57 29.26 -3.22
N THR A 836 -34.60 29.57 -4.52
CA THR A 836 -35.65 29.11 -5.45
C THR A 836 -35.77 27.59 -5.46
N ALA A 837 -34.63 26.88 -5.43
CA ALA A 837 -34.62 25.42 -5.40
C ALA A 837 -35.24 24.86 -4.11
N VAL A 838 -34.89 25.41 -2.95
CA VAL A 838 -35.44 24.99 -1.64
C VAL A 838 -36.94 25.26 -1.57
N GLU A 839 -37.41 26.42 -2.06
CA GLU A 839 -38.84 26.74 -2.09
C GLU A 839 -39.64 25.70 -2.88
N ASN A 840 -39.09 25.22 -4.00
CA ASN A 840 -39.76 24.35 -4.96
C ASN A 840 -39.48 22.84 -4.78
N ALA A 841 -38.63 22.47 -3.81
CA ALA A 841 -38.32 21.09 -3.45
C ALA A 841 -39.55 20.39 -2.84
N ARG A 842 -39.77 19.13 -3.21
CA ARG A 842 -40.91 18.31 -2.74
C ARG A 842 -40.51 17.17 -1.78
N GLY A 843 -39.23 16.88 -1.68
CA GLY A 843 -38.68 15.80 -0.88
C GLY A 843 -38.73 16.09 0.62
N ASN A 844 -38.86 15.02 1.41
CA ASN A 844 -38.75 15.07 2.86
C ASN A 844 -37.30 15.39 3.30
N TYR A 845 -36.34 15.00 2.48
CA TYR A 845 -34.93 15.37 2.64
C TYR A 845 -34.42 16.07 1.38
N ILE A 846 -33.45 16.95 1.57
CA ILE A 846 -32.87 17.80 0.53
C ILE A 846 -31.35 17.62 0.52
N ALA A 847 -30.76 17.48 -0.66
CA ALA A 847 -29.30 17.49 -0.87
C ALA A 847 -28.94 18.54 -1.93
N PHE A 848 -27.83 19.26 -1.73
CA PHE A 848 -27.27 20.13 -2.76
C PHE A 848 -26.13 19.43 -3.50
N VAL A 849 -26.09 19.59 -4.82
CA VAL A 849 -24.96 19.17 -5.66
C VAL A 849 -24.64 20.32 -6.61
N ASP A 850 -23.40 20.80 -6.56
CA ASP A 850 -22.96 21.86 -7.46
C ASP A 850 -22.75 21.31 -8.88
N SER A 851 -23.02 22.13 -9.90
CA SER A 851 -23.08 21.70 -11.30
C SER A 851 -21.75 21.23 -11.91
N ASP A 852 -20.63 21.58 -11.30
CA ASP A 852 -19.27 21.20 -11.69
C ASP A 852 -18.73 19.94 -10.98
N ASP A 853 -19.49 19.46 -10.00
CA ASP A 853 -19.19 18.30 -9.16
C ASP A 853 -19.91 17.03 -9.62
N TRP A 854 -19.63 15.92 -8.95
CA TRP A 854 -20.36 14.66 -9.11
C TRP A 854 -20.34 13.85 -7.81
N VAL A 855 -21.12 12.78 -7.72
CA VAL A 855 -21.25 11.98 -6.49
C VAL A 855 -21.11 10.48 -6.75
N GLU A 856 -20.79 9.73 -5.70
CA GLU A 856 -20.74 8.26 -5.74
C GLU A 856 -22.14 7.65 -5.92
N PRO A 857 -22.30 6.50 -6.61
CA PRO A 857 -23.61 5.87 -6.84
C PRO A 857 -24.40 5.56 -5.56
N THR A 858 -23.75 5.46 -4.41
CA THR A 858 -24.40 5.17 -3.12
C THR A 858 -24.61 6.40 -2.22
N TYR A 859 -24.31 7.60 -2.73
CA TYR A 859 -24.33 8.85 -1.97
C TYR A 859 -25.65 9.09 -1.24
N ILE A 860 -26.79 9.15 -1.95
CA ILE A 860 -28.08 9.44 -1.31
C ILE A 860 -28.50 8.31 -0.38
N GLU A 861 -28.29 7.05 -0.77
CA GLU A 861 -28.67 5.89 0.04
C GLU A 861 -27.98 5.90 1.40
N LYS A 862 -26.66 6.10 1.42
CA LYS A 862 -25.84 6.11 2.64
C LYS A 862 -26.11 7.33 3.50
N MET A 863 -26.28 8.51 2.90
CA MET A 863 -26.61 9.74 3.62
C MET A 863 -27.98 9.64 4.31
N LEU A 864 -28.97 9.09 3.60
CA LEU A 864 -30.30 8.85 4.16
C LEU A 864 -30.27 7.74 5.21
N SER A 865 -29.50 6.66 5.00
CA SER A 865 -29.26 5.63 6.02
C SER A 865 -28.77 6.26 7.32
N ALA A 866 -27.76 7.12 7.21
CA ALA A 866 -27.13 7.76 8.35
C ALA A 866 -28.11 8.65 9.12
N CYS A 867 -28.93 9.45 8.43
CA CYS A 867 -29.98 10.26 9.07
C CYS A 867 -30.99 9.39 9.81
N LEU A 868 -31.54 8.37 9.15
CA LEU A 868 -32.62 7.55 9.70
C LEU A 868 -32.13 6.68 10.87
N ALA A 869 -30.96 6.04 10.73
CA ALA A 869 -30.41 5.15 11.75
C ALA A 869 -30.04 5.90 13.04
N ASN A 870 -29.65 7.17 12.93
CA ASN A 870 -29.22 7.99 14.08
C ASN A 870 -30.29 8.96 14.57
N HIS A 871 -31.47 8.98 13.93
CA HIS A 871 -32.55 9.93 14.19
C HIS A 871 -32.06 11.39 14.18
N THR A 872 -31.30 11.76 13.15
CA THR A 872 -30.79 13.12 12.96
C THR A 872 -31.51 13.83 11.82
N SER A 873 -31.71 15.15 11.97
CA SER A 873 -32.28 16.03 10.94
C SER A 873 -31.25 16.44 9.87
N MET A 874 -30.01 16.00 10.01
CA MET A 874 -28.93 16.30 9.08
C MET A 874 -27.88 15.17 9.07
N SER A 875 -27.32 14.89 7.89
CA SER A 875 -26.10 14.08 7.75
C SER A 875 -25.07 14.77 6.85
N ALA A 876 -23.80 14.45 7.04
CA ALA A 876 -22.66 14.98 6.29
C ALA A 876 -21.71 13.83 5.92
N CYS A 877 -21.14 13.86 4.72
CA CYS A 877 -20.11 12.91 4.31
C CYS A 877 -18.75 13.59 4.09
N ASN A 878 -17.73 12.76 4.02
CA ASN A 878 -16.43 13.15 3.51
C ASN A 878 -16.52 13.38 1.98
N HIS A 879 -15.47 13.94 1.39
CA HIS A 879 -15.44 14.21 -0.05
C HIS A 879 -14.04 14.08 -0.65
N TRP A 880 -14.00 13.75 -1.94
CA TRP A 880 -12.82 13.87 -2.77
C TRP A 880 -12.68 15.30 -3.27
N ILE A 881 -11.46 15.83 -3.26
CA ILE A 881 -11.08 17.02 -3.98
C ILE A 881 -10.37 16.58 -5.25
N HIS A 882 -10.98 16.90 -6.39
CA HIS A 882 -10.45 16.64 -7.71
C HIS A 882 -9.88 17.94 -8.32
N THR A 883 -8.65 17.89 -8.79
CA THR A 883 -8.03 18.94 -9.61
C THR A 883 -7.47 18.32 -10.88
N SER A 884 -7.10 19.15 -11.86
CA SER A 884 -6.47 18.69 -13.12
C SER A 884 -5.23 17.80 -12.93
N THR A 885 -4.58 17.83 -11.76
CA THR A 885 -3.32 17.14 -11.49
C THR A 885 -3.34 16.18 -10.30
N ARG A 886 -4.39 16.23 -9.45
CA ARG A 886 -4.44 15.50 -8.16
C ARG A 886 -5.88 15.14 -7.83
N CYS A 887 -6.05 13.98 -7.18
CA CYS A 887 -7.26 13.68 -6.42
C CYS A 887 -6.86 13.38 -4.97
N ILE A 888 -7.50 14.02 -4.01
CA ILE A 888 -7.23 13.84 -2.57
C ILE A 888 -8.53 13.72 -1.79
N GLN A 889 -8.62 12.75 -0.89
CA GLN A 889 -9.69 12.74 0.11
C GLN A 889 -9.47 13.89 1.09
N ARG A 890 -10.51 14.68 1.40
CA ARG A 890 -10.38 15.88 2.22
C ARG A 890 -9.98 15.56 3.66
N PHE A 891 -10.79 14.75 4.33
CA PHE A 891 -10.58 14.36 5.72
C PHE A 891 -10.07 12.92 5.77
N ARG A 892 -9.12 12.61 6.65
CA ARG A 892 -8.61 11.24 6.82
C ARG A 892 -8.56 10.89 8.31
N GLY A 893 -8.99 9.67 8.64
CA GLY A 893 -8.94 9.17 10.01
C GLY A 893 -9.99 9.75 10.95
N VAL A 894 -11.12 10.25 10.42
CA VAL A 894 -12.26 10.69 11.23
C VAL A 894 -13.36 9.65 11.11
N PRO A 895 -13.66 8.84 12.13
CA PRO A 895 -14.63 7.76 12.00
C PRO A 895 -16.05 8.29 11.80
N SER A 896 -16.89 7.49 11.11
CA SER A 896 -18.33 7.73 11.04
C SER A 896 -18.94 7.74 12.46
N GLY A 897 -19.92 8.60 12.69
CA GLY A 897 -20.55 8.74 14.00
C GLY A 897 -21.51 9.92 14.10
N VAL A 898 -22.09 10.16 15.28
CA VAL A 898 -22.99 11.29 15.52
C VAL A 898 -22.22 12.41 16.20
N LEU A 899 -22.23 13.59 15.57
CA LEU A 899 -21.64 14.81 16.10
C LEU A 899 -22.74 15.66 16.76
N THR A 900 -22.46 16.16 17.96
CA THR A 900 -23.32 17.18 18.58
C THR A 900 -23.13 18.51 17.86
N ALA A 901 -24.11 19.42 17.93
CA ALA A 901 -23.98 20.77 17.38
C ALA A 901 -22.72 21.48 17.91
N ARG A 902 -22.41 21.30 19.21
CA ARG A 902 -21.18 21.83 19.82
C ARG A 902 -19.92 21.29 19.12
N THR A 903 -19.81 19.98 18.98
CA THR A 903 -18.66 19.32 18.33
C THR A 903 -18.55 19.73 16.86
N ALA A 904 -19.67 19.82 16.14
CA ALA A 904 -19.69 20.23 14.74
C ALA A 904 -19.26 21.70 14.56
N CYS A 905 -19.73 22.62 15.40
CA CYS A 905 -19.28 24.01 15.41
C CYS A 905 -17.78 24.10 15.68
N GLU A 906 -17.29 23.37 16.68
CA GLU A 906 -15.87 23.34 17.01
C GLU A 906 -15.03 22.80 15.84
N ASN A 907 -15.49 21.72 15.19
CA ASN A 907 -14.84 21.16 14.02
C ASN A 907 -14.75 22.16 12.86
N ILE A 908 -15.82 22.90 12.57
CA ILE A 908 -15.84 23.96 11.55
C ILE A 908 -14.80 25.04 11.85
N LEU A 909 -14.68 25.48 13.11
CA LEU A 909 -13.67 26.46 13.53
C LEU A 909 -12.25 25.93 13.32
N TYR A 910 -12.06 24.61 13.45
CA TYR A 910 -10.76 23.95 13.33
C TYR A 910 -10.47 23.24 11.99
N ASP A 911 -11.28 23.45 10.95
CA ASP A 911 -11.15 22.78 9.64
C ASP A 911 -11.25 21.24 9.68
N ALA A 912 -12.08 20.72 10.58
CA ALA A 912 -12.47 19.32 10.69
C ALA A 912 -13.93 19.14 10.19
N PRO A 913 -14.39 17.90 9.90
CA PRO A 913 -15.74 17.69 9.37
C PRO A 913 -16.84 17.86 10.44
N PRO A 914 -18.05 18.32 10.08
CA PRO A 914 -18.45 18.75 8.73
C PRO A 914 -17.83 20.10 8.37
N ASP A 915 -17.63 20.37 7.08
CA ASP A 915 -17.20 21.67 6.59
C ASP A 915 -18.38 22.62 6.33
N VAL A 916 -18.06 23.84 5.89
CA VAL A 916 -19.02 24.94 5.68
C VAL A 916 -19.90 24.79 4.44
N SER A 917 -19.55 23.88 3.52
CA SER A 917 -20.23 23.78 2.23
C SER A 917 -21.68 23.32 2.40
N PRO A 918 -22.60 23.67 1.46
CA PRO A 918 -23.97 23.16 1.50
C PRO A 918 -24.08 21.75 0.89
N TRP A 919 -23.11 21.36 0.05
CA TRP A 919 -23.05 20.04 -0.57
C TRP A 919 -22.37 18.99 0.33
N GLY A 920 -22.42 17.73 -0.10
CA GLY A 920 -21.94 16.60 0.70
C GLY A 920 -22.76 16.40 1.98
N LYS A 921 -23.96 16.96 2.04
CA LYS A 921 -24.86 16.98 3.19
C LYS A 921 -26.29 16.65 2.75
N LEU A 922 -27.04 16.02 3.64
CA LEU A 922 -28.46 15.75 3.48
C LEU A 922 -29.20 16.40 4.64
N TYR A 923 -30.23 17.17 4.33
CA TYR A 923 -30.99 17.98 5.28
C TYR A 923 -32.43 17.49 5.34
N ASP A 924 -33.00 17.42 6.53
CA ASP A 924 -34.45 17.38 6.69
C ASP A 924 -35.04 18.69 6.13
N GLU A 925 -36.08 18.58 5.32
CA GLU A 925 -36.69 19.73 4.65
C GLU A 925 -37.15 20.82 5.65
N LYS A 926 -37.61 20.44 6.84
CA LYS A 926 -38.09 21.37 7.86
C LYS A 926 -36.95 22.15 8.51
N LEU A 927 -35.74 21.59 8.50
CA LEU A 927 -34.54 22.27 8.95
C LEU A 927 -34.12 23.33 7.91
N LEU A 928 -34.03 22.92 6.64
CA LEU A 928 -33.48 23.76 5.60
C LEU A 928 -34.38 24.94 5.23
N ARG A 929 -35.71 24.78 5.24
CA ARG A 929 -36.67 25.86 4.94
C ARG A 929 -36.64 27.05 5.91
N LYS A 930 -35.99 26.90 7.06
CA LYS A 930 -35.83 27.98 8.05
C LYS A 930 -34.63 28.89 7.77
N ILE A 931 -33.80 28.52 6.80
CA ILE A 931 -32.52 29.17 6.51
C ILE A 931 -32.56 29.74 5.10
N TRP A 932 -32.12 30.98 4.96
CA TRP A 932 -32.14 31.68 3.68
C TRP A 932 -30.73 32.12 3.28
N TYR A 933 -30.30 31.76 2.07
CA TYR A 933 -28.99 32.16 1.57
C TYR A 933 -29.00 33.64 1.18
N PRO A 934 -28.04 34.46 1.64
CA PRO A 934 -28.04 35.90 1.38
C PRO A 934 -27.79 36.19 -0.11
N VAL A 935 -28.76 36.83 -0.76
CA VAL A 935 -28.69 37.18 -2.19
C VAL A 935 -27.69 38.32 -2.40
N GLY A 936 -26.80 38.17 -3.38
CA GLY A 936 -25.79 39.19 -3.71
C GLY A 936 -24.52 39.15 -2.86
N LYS A 937 -24.41 38.20 -1.91
CA LYS A 937 -23.20 37.97 -1.10
C LYS A 937 -22.41 36.77 -1.62
N CYS A 938 -21.08 36.87 -1.64
CA CYS A 938 -20.20 35.71 -1.82
C CYS A 938 -19.98 34.96 -0.50
N TYR A 939 -19.65 33.66 -0.57
CA TYR A 939 -19.48 32.80 0.62
C TYR A 939 -20.77 32.65 1.44
N GLU A 940 -21.90 32.61 0.73
CA GLU A 940 -23.26 32.40 1.24
C GLU A 940 -23.39 31.13 2.08
N ASP A 941 -22.58 30.11 1.81
CA ASP A 941 -22.51 28.87 2.56
C ASP A 941 -22.07 29.09 4.02
N THR A 942 -21.06 29.94 4.19
CA THR A 942 -20.47 30.27 5.49
C THR A 942 -21.44 31.07 6.36
N PHE A 943 -22.30 31.91 5.76
CA PHE A 943 -23.34 32.62 6.50
C PHE A 943 -24.37 31.67 7.15
N CYS A 944 -24.73 30.60 6.46
CA CYS A 944 -25.87 29.75 6.83
C CYS A 944 -25.50 28.53 7.68
N ILE A 945 -24.27 28.02 7.59
CA ILE A 945 -23.91 26.73 8.19
C ILE A 945 -24.03 26.70 9.72
N ALA A 946 -23.71 27.80 10.42
CA ALA A 946 -23.81 27.86 11.89
C ALA A 946 -25.25 27.61 12.35
N GLU A 947 -26.22 28.29 11.74
CA GLU A 947 -27.63 28.16 12.06
C GLU A 947 -28.16 26.76 11.72
N LEU A 948 -27.74 26.19 10.59
CA LEU A 948 -28.10 24.81 10.21
C LEU A 948 -27.61 23.79 11.25
N VAL A 949 -26.35 23.88 11.66
CA VAL A 949 -25.75 22.96 12.64
C VAL A 949 -26.42 23.11 14.01
N LEU A 950 -26.66 24.35 14.47
CA LEU A 950 -27.30 24.63 15.75
C LEU A 950 -28.76 24.14 15.77
N ASN A 951 -29.52 24.44 14.71
CA ASN A 951 -30.92 24.01 14.59
C ASN A 951 -31.06 22.49 14.40
N ALA A 952 -30.07 21.83 13.79
CA ALA A 952 -30.05 20.36 13.67
C ALA A 952 -29.83 19.67 15.03
N GLY A 953 -29.03 20.29 15.91
CA GLY A 953 -28.69 19.77 17.24
C GLY A 953 -27.73 18.57 17.21
N ARG A 954 -27.92 17.61 16.31
CA ARG A 954 -27.06 16.45 16.06
C ARG A 954 -26.97 16.14 14.57
N ILE A 955 -25.78 15.75 14.13
CA ILE A 955 -25.46 15.48 12.72
C ILE A 955 -24.85 14.09 12.61
N ALA A 956 -25.35 13.26 11.68
CA ALA A 956 -24.73 11.97 11.37
C ALA A 956 -23.61 12.17 10.35
N TYR A 957 -22.36 11.90 10.76
CA TYR A 957 -21.19 11.99 9.89
C TYR A 957 -20.83 10.62 9.31
N VAL A 958 -20.54 10.59 8.01
CA VAL A 958 -20.12 9.41 7.24
C VAL A 958 -18.70 9.66 6.71
N ASP A 959 -17.71 8.89 7.15
CA ASP A 959 -16.30 9.09 6.73
C ASP A 959 -16.05 8.72 5.26
N GLU A 960 -16.96 7.95 4.66
CA GLU A 960 -16.83 7.60 3.25
C GLU A 960 -16.87 8.86 2.37
N PRO A 961 -15.91 9.02 1.43
CA PRO A 961 -15.87 10.16 0.53
C PRO A 961 -16.86 10.00 -0.61
N LEU A 962 -18.13 10.31 -0.34
CA LEU A 962 -19.25 10.06 -1.26
C LEU A 962 -19.49 11.20 -2.26
N TYR A 963 -18.84 12.35 -2.07
CA TYR A 963 -18.98 13.54 -2.91
C TYR A 963 -17.65 13.90 -3.57
N TRP A 964 -17.67 14.33 -4.83
CA TRP A 964 -16.48 14.74 -5.59
C TRP A 964 -16.51 16.23 -5.91
N TYR A 965 -15.73 17.00 -5.15
CA TYR A 965 -15.55 18.43 -5.32
C TYR A 965 -14.47 18.73 -6.37
N SER A 966 -14.84 19.33 -7.49
CA SER A 966 -13.98 19.60 -8.65
C SER A 966 -13.48 21.04 -8.65
N ILE A 967 -12.18 21.24 -8.44
CA ILE A 967 -11.58 22.58 -8.49
C ILE A 967 -11.17 22.93 -9.93
N GLN A 968 -11.96 23.79 -10.57
CA GLN A 968 -11.68 24.28 -11.91
C GLN A 968 -10.63 25.42 -11.92
N PRO A 969 -9.82 25.55 -13.00
CA PRO A 969 -8.86 26.65 -13.17
C PRO A 969 -9.51 28.03 -13.10
N ASP A 970 -10.68 28.18 -13.74
CA ASP A 970 -11.42 29.44 -13.85
C ASP A 970 -12.41 29.65 -12.69
N SER A 971 -12.31 28.87 -11.62
CA SER A 971 -13.18 29.00 -10.45
C SER A 971 -13.11 30.43 -9.87
N ILE A 972 -14.26 30.95 -9.44
CA ILE A 972 -14.38 32.25 -8.75
C ILE A 972 -13.44 32.32 -7.53
N SER A 973 -13.10 31.17 -6.93
CA SER A 973 -12.14 31.07 -5.81
C SER A 973 -10.67 31.34 -6.20
N ARG A 974 -10.32 31.33 -7.49
CA ARG A 974 -8.94 31.46 -8.03
C ARG A 974 -8.66 32.76 -8.77
N GLY A 975 -9.66 33.60 -9.03
CA GLY A 975 -9.49 34.89 -9.69
C GLY A 975 -8.64 35.91 -8.92
N SER A 976 -8.34 37.04 -9.58
CA SER A 976 -7.71 38.22 -8.95
C SER A 976 -8.61 38.82 -7.85
N PHE A 977 -8.05 39.68 -7.01
CA PHE A 977 -8.82 40.37 -5.98
C PHE A 977 -10.04 41.09 -6.57
N ARG A 978 -11.19 40.93 -5.92
CA ARG A 978 -12.46 41.62 -6.19
C ARG A 978 -13.03 42.05 -4.84
N VAL A 979 -13.75 43.16 -4.80
CA VAL A 979 -14.30 43.74 -3.56
C VAL A 979 -15.26 42.76 -2.87
N ASP A 980 -15.98 41.94 -3.63
CA ASP A 980 -16.86 40.88 -3.13
C ASP A 980 -16.14 39.80 -2.29
N LYS A 981 -14.81 39.67 -2.37
CA LYS A 981 -14.02 38.78 -1.50
C LYS A 981 -14.01 39.22 -0.04
N LEU A 982 -14.35 40.48 0.25
CA LEU A 982 -14.52 40.98 1.61
C LEU A 982 -15.72 40.36 2.32
N ASP A 983 -16.72 39.88 1.57
CA ASP A 983 -17.88 39.19 2.14
C ASP A 983 -17.46 37.96 2.95
N PHE A 984 -16.29 37.34 2.66
CA PHE A 984 -15.78 36.22 3.46
C PHE A 984 -15.52 36.59 4.92
N MET A 985 -15.04 37.81 5.17
CA MET A 985 -14.79 38.28 6.55
C MET A 985 -16.10 38.55 7.29
N GLU A 986 -17.09 39.08 6.58
CA GLU A 986 -18.44 39.29 7.11
C GLU A 986 -19.11 37.94 7.42
N ALA A 987 -19.04 36.99 6.49
CA ALA A 987 -19.58 35.64 6.65
C ALA A 987 -18.98 34.92 7.86
N VAL A 988 -17.65 34.95 7.99
CA VAL A 988 -16.96 34.32 9.14
C VAL A 988 -17.31 35.04 10.43
N SER A 989 -17.46 36.37 10.42
CA SER A 989 -17.86 37.11 11.61
C SER A 989 -19.28 36.73 12.04
N HIS A 990 -20.23 36.72 11.12
CA HIS A 990 -21.60 36.26 11.37
C HIS A 990 -21.64 34.84 11.93
N MET A 991 -20.99 33.90 11.24
CA MET A 991 -20.93 32.48 11.62
C MET A 991 -20.36 32.30 13.04
N THR A 992 -19.25 32.96 13.35
CA THR A 992 -18.59 32.84 14.65
C THR A 992 -19.37 33.53 15.78
N ASP A 993 -20.02 34.66 15.50
CA ASP A 993 -20.83 35.37 16.49
C ASP A 993 -22.08 34.54 16.85
N VAL A 994 -22.75 33.93 15.87
CA VAL A 994 -23.86 32.98 16.08
C VAL A 994 -23.40 31.76 16.92
N MET A 995 -22.25 31.17 16.59
CA MET A 995 -21.68 30.06 17.36
C MET A 995 -21.35 30.46 18.80
N CYS A 996 -20.76 31.64 19.02
CA CYS A 996 -20.37 32.12 20.35
C CYS A 996 -21.56 32.56 21.22
N GLN A 997 -22.68 32.99 20.61
CA GLN A 997 -23.92 33.23 21.35
C GLN A 997 -24.46 31.94 21.98
N SER A 998 -24.35 30.81 21.27
CA SER A 998 -24.77 29.50 21.77
C SER A 998 -23.72 28.83 22.66
N PHE A 999 -22.43 29.02 22.35
CA PHE A 999 -21.29 28.42 23.04
C PHE A 999 -20.20 29.47 23.34
N PRO A 1000 -20.33 30.23 24.46
CA PRO A 1000 -19.41 31.33 24.78
C PRO A 1000 -17.93 30.93 24.95
N ASP A 1001 -17.68 29.67 25.30
CA ASP A 1001 -16.35 29.08 25.46
C ASP A 1001 -15.59 28.88 24.14
N MET A 1002 -16.27 28.93 22.98
CA MET A 1002 -15.66 28.80 21.66
C MET A 1002 -14.92 30.05 21.17
N ARG A 1003 -14.79 31.08 22.03
CA ARG A 1003 -14.17 32.36 21.68
C ARG A 1003 -12.78 32.21 21.07
N GLN A 1004 -11.98 31.27 21.56
CA GLN A 1004 -10.63 31.03 21.03
C GLN A 1004 -10.66 30.51 19.58
N GLY A 1005 -11.52 29.53 19.28
CA GLY A 1005 -11.72 29.02 17.92
C GLY A 1005 -12.30 30.08 16.97
N ALA A 1006 -13.21 30.92 17.47
CA ALA A 1006 -13.75 32.05 16.72
C ALA A 1006 -12.67 33.07 16.34
N VAL A 1007 -11.79 33.45 17.28
CA VAL A 1007 -10.64 34.33 17.02
C VAL A 1007 -9.73 33.73 15.95
N ARG A 1008 -9.40 32.44 16.07
CA ARG A 1008 -8.61 31.72 15.06
C ARG A 1008 -9.26 31.77 13.68
N ARG A 1009 -10.56 31.53 13.58
CA ARG A 1009 -11.28 31.54 12.29
C ARG A 1009 -11.33 32.94 11.66
N LYS A 1010 -11.52 33.99 12.47
CA LYS A 1010 -11.45 35.40 12.00
C LYS A 1010 -10.04 35.76 11.48
N VAL A 1011 -8.98 35.30 12.16
CA VAL A 1011 -7.58 35.48 11.68
C VAL A 1011 -7.33 34.72 10.37
N HIS A 1012 -7.83 33.49 10.25
CA HIS A 1012 -7.75 32.73 9.01
C HIS A 1012 -8.45 33.43 7.83
N ALA A 1013 -9.62 34.04 8.08
CA ALA A 1013 -10.32 34.83 7.08
C ALA A 1013 -9.50 36.03 6.62
N ALA A 1014 -8.92 36.78 7.58
CA ALA A 1014 -8.05 37.92 7.27
C ALA A 1014 -6.80 37.50 6.47
N LEU A 1015 -6.15 36.38 6.83
CA LEU A 1015 -5.03 35.82 6.06
C LEU A 1015 -5.44 35.41 4.64
N SER A 1016 -6.63 34.83 4.48
CA SER A 1016 -7.16 34.38 3.19
C SER A 1016 -7.48 35.54 2.25
N VAL A 1017 -8.03 36.64 2.77
CA VAL A 1017 -8.25 37.87 1.99
C VAL A 1017 -6.91 38.57 1.70
N ARG A 1018 -6.03 38.69 2.70
CA ARG A 1018 -4.70 39.32 2.58
C ARG A 1018 -3.85 38.71 1.47
N ARG A 1019 -3.99 37.40 1.24
CA ARG A 1019 -3.34 36.67 0.14
C ARG A 1019 -3.60 37.28 -1.25
N TYR A 1020 -4.80 37.80 -1.50
CA TYR A 1020 -5.13 38.36 -2.81
C TYR A 1020 -4.49 39.74 -3.03
N LEU A 1021 -4.00 40.38 -1.97
CA LEU A 1021 -3.34 41.69 -1.97
C LEU A 1021 -1.80 41.60 -2.02
N VAL A 1022 -1.26 40.48 -2.54
CA VAL A 1022 0.21 40.28 -2.65
C VAL A 1022 0.83 41.12 -3.76
N ASP A 1023 0.06 41.44 -4.81
CA ASP A 1023 0.49 42.33 -5.90
C ASP A 1023 -0.34 43.63 -5.85
N CYS A 1024 -0.33 44.28 -4.67
CA CYS A 1024 -1.22 45.37 -4.24
C CYS A 1024 -1.09 46.63 -5.12
N SER A 1025 -2.22 47.23 -5.51
CA SER A 1025 -2.26 48.60 -6.05
C SER A 1025 -2.20 49.64 -4.91
N PRO A 1026 -1.86 50.92 -5.17
CA PRO A 1026 -1.84 51.96 -4.14
C PRO A 1026 -3.21 52.17 -3.44
N GLU A 1027 -4.31 51.91 -4.14
CA GLU A 1027 -5.67 52.06 -3.61
C GLU A 1027 -6.02 50.97 -2.57
N ASP A 1028 -5.38 49.80 -2.67
CA ASP A 1028 -5.60 48.64 -1.79
C ASP A 1028 -4.72 48.64 -0.52
N GLU A 1029 -3.80 49.59 -0.39
CA GLU A 1029 -2.83 49.66 0.70
C GLU A 1029 -3.48 49.87 2.07
N LEU A 1030 -4.54 50.69 2.13
CA LEU A 1030 -5.28 50.93 3.37
C LEU A 1030 -5.97 49.65 3.88
N LEU A 1031 -6.57 48.88 2.97
CA LEU A 1031 -7.23 47.62 3.29
C LEU A 1031 -6.22 46.58 3.79
N ARG A 1032 -5.07 46.47 3.11
CA ARG A 1032 -3.96 45.61 3.51
C ARG A 1032 -3.48 45.91 4.93
N ASN A 1033 -3.27 47.19 5.25
CA ASN A 1033 -2.81 47.62 6.56
C ASN A 1033 -3.85 47.31 7.66
N ARG A 1034 -5.15 47.45 7.37
CA ARG A 1034 -6.23 47.05 8.29
C ARG A 1034 -6.23 45.54 8.55
N LEU A 1035 -6.06 44.71 7.53
CA LEU A 1035 -5.99 43.25 7.67
C LEU A 1035 -4.77 42.81 8.49
N GLU A 1036 -3.60 43.37 8.19
CA GLU A 1036 -2.38 43.05 8.93
C GLU A 1036 -2.46 43.50 10.39
N ALA A 1037 -3.08 44.66 10.67
CA ALA A 1037 -3.32 45.11 12.05
C ALA A 1037 -4.24 44.14 12.82
N LEU A 1038 -5.30 43.63 12.18
CA LEU A 1038 -6.18 42.62 12.76
C LEU A 1038 -5.41 41.33 13.06
N ILE A 1039 -4.62 40.83 12.10
CA ILE A 1039 -3.80 39.62 12.25
C ILE A 1039 -2.77 39.79 13.38
N ARG A 1040 -2.14 40.97 13.49
CA ARG A 1040 -1.16 41.24 14.56
C ARG A 1040 -1.82 41.29 15.95
N LYS A 1041 -2.98 41.93 16.04
CA LYS A 1041 -3.73 42.06 17.30
C LYS A 1041 -4.20 40.71 17.84
N ALA A 1042 -4.72 39.83 16.97
CA ALA A 1042 -5.31 38.56 17.35
C ALA A 1042 -4.37 37.35 17.15
N GLY A 1043 -3.23 37.52 16.48
CA GLY A 1043 -2.35 36.42 16.08
C GLY A 1043 -1.64 35.74 17.24
N GLY A 1044 -1.38 36.47 18.34
CA GLY A 1044 -0.78 35.89 19.55
C GLY A 1044 -1.63 34.76 20.14
N ASP A 1045 -2.93 34.99 20.28
CA ASP A 1045 -3.88 34.00 20.80
C ASP A 1045 -3.94 32.74 19.93
N VAL A 1046 -3.82 32.90 18.62
CA VAL A 1046 -3.82 31.79 17.65
C VAL A 1046 -2.51 31.00 17.66
N LEU A 1047 -1.37 31.67 17.91
CA LEU A 1047 -0.07 30.99 18.01
C LEU A 1047 -0.02 30.08 19.24
N LEU A 1048 -0.62 30.54 20.36
CA LEU A 1048 -0.70 29.81 21.62
C LEU A 1048 -1.72 28.67 21.60
N ASP A 1049 -2.70 28.70 20.69
CA ASP A 1049 -3.69 27.63 20.53
C ASP A 1049 -3.02 26.36 19.96
N PRO A 1050 -2.97 25.22 20.70
CA PRO A 1050 -2.37 23.99 20.21
C PRO A 1050 -3.17 23.33 19.07
N ARG A 1051 -4.46 23.65 18.95
CA ARG A 1051 -5.35 23.12 17.90
C ARG A 1051 -5.31 23.93 16.61
N ALA A 1052 -4.74 25.14 16.63
CA ALA A 1052 -4.62 25.96 15.44
C ALA A 1052 -3.71 25.30 14.38
N PRO A 1053 -4.15 25.19 13.11
CA PRO A 1053 -3.37 24.55 12.06
C PRO A 1053 -2.04 25.27 11.82
N MET A 1054 -1.01 24.48 11.51
CA MET A 1054 0.33 25.01 11.25
C MET A 1054 0.35 26.06 10.13
N ARG A 1055 -0.55 25.96 9.13
CA ARG A 1055 -0.64 26.96 8.04
C ARG A 1055 -1.00 28.36 8.54
N ASP A 1056 -1.90 28.44 9.53
CA ASP A 1056 -2.36 29.72 10.08
C ASP A 1056 -1.25 30.31 10.94
N LYS A 1057 -0.55 29.48 11.74
CA LYS A 1057 0.64 29.88 12.52
C LYS A 1057 1.77 30.42 11.64
N ILE A 1058 2.08 29.74 10.53
CA ILE A 1058 3.07 30.19 9.55
C ILE A 1058 2.61 31.52 8.90
N GLY A 1059 1.34 31.64 8.54
CA GLY A 1059 0.77 32.86 7.96
C GLY A 1059 0.90 34.06 8.89
N ILE A 1060 0.59 33.88 10.17
CA ILE A 1060 0.77 34.92 11.21
C ILE A 1060 2.25 35.30 11.34
N GLY A 1061 3.14 34.31 11.47
CA GLY A 1061 4.58 34.56 11.55
C GLY A 1061 5.12 35.34 10.35
N ALA A 1062 4.62 35.04 9.15
CA ALA A 1062 4.99 35.75 7.94
C ALA A 1062 4.50 37.22 7.92
N VAL A 1063 3.29 37.51 8.46
CA VAL A 1063 2.79 38.90 8.62
C VAL A 1063 3.58 39.68 9.68
N MET A 1064 4.09 39.01 10.72
CA MET A 1064 4.94 39.63 11.75
C MET A 1064 6.30 40.08 11.18
N LEU A 1065 6.81 39.42 10.15
CA LEU A 1065 8.02 39.80 9.42
C LEU A 1065 7.81 40.97 8.43
N GLY A 1066 6.60 41.52 8.39
CA GLY A 1066 6.23 42.64 7.52
C GLY A 1066 5.81 42.22 6.11
N HIS A 1067 5.37 43.20 5.32
CA HIS A 1067 4.81 43.02 3.98
C HIS A 1067 5.70 42.18 3.06
N TRP A 1068 6.98 42.55 2.97
CA TRP A 1068 7.96 41.87 2.13
C TRP A 1068 8.17 40.41 2.57
N GLY A 1069 8.18 40.16 3.88
CA GLY A 1069 8.26 38.82 4.45
C GLY A 1069 7.07 37.97 4.00
N TYR A 1070 5.85 38.46 4.21
CA TYR A 1070 4.63 37.74 3.82
C TYR A 1070 4.59 37.44 2.31
N ASP A 1071 4.90 38.41 1.46
CA ASP A 1071 4.90 38.23 0.01
C ASP A 1071 5.97 37.24 -0.45
N PHE A 1072 7.18 37.30 0.13
CA PHE A 1072 8.25 36.35 -0.17
C PHE A 1072 7.83 34.94 0.23
N PHE A 1073 7.31 34.75 1.45
CA PHE A 1073 6.81 33.45 1.91
C PHE A 1073 5.68 32.95 1.04
N TRP A 1074 4.74 33.82 0.66
CA TRP A 1074 3.58 33.42 -0.13
C TRP A 1074 3.94 33.08 -1.59
N LYS A 1075 4.77 33.91 -2.25
CA LYS A 1075 5.27 33.65 -3.61
C LYS A 1075 6.11 32.37 -3.65
N THR A 1076 6.91 32.13 -2.61
CA THR A 1076 7.69 30.89 -2.48
C THR A 1076 6.79 29.69 -2.19
N TYR A 1077 5.82 29.82 -1.29
CA TYR A 1077 4.81 28.79 -1.01
C TYR A 1077 4.02 28.41 -2.26
N LYS A 1078 3.60 29.40 -3.07
CA LYS A 1078 2.93 29.18 -4.36
C LYS A 1078 3.83 28.36 -5.28
N ARG A 1079 5.11 28.74 -5.46
CA ARG A 1079 6.07 27.99 -6.29
C ARG A 1079 6.35 26.56 -5.82
N TRP A 1080 6.32 26.28 -4.51
CA TRP A 1080 6.69 24.99 -3.94
C TRP A 1080 5.52 24.01 -3.74
N VAL A 1081 4.34 24.52 -3.34
CA VAL A 1081 3.22 23.69 -2.88
C VAL A 1081 2.08 23.64 -3.91
N ARG A 1082 1.88 24.72 -4.67
CA ARG A 1082 0.88 24.82 -5.74
C ARG A 1082 1.51 25.39 -7.02
N PRO A 1083 2.36 24.61 -7.72
CA PRO A 1083 2.64 24.93 -9.11
C PRO A 1083 1.30 24.78 -9.85
N ASP A 1084 0.67 25.90 -10.18
CA ASP A 1084 -0.52 25.91 -11.03
C ASP A 1084 -0.20 25.25 -12.38
#